data_AF-A0A812Y1B0-F1
#
_entry.id   AF-A0A812Y1B0-F1
#
_cell.length_a   1.000
_cell.length_b   1.000
_cell.length_c   1.000
_cell.angle_alpha   90.00
_cell.angle_beta   90.00
_cell.angle_gamma   90.00
#
_symmetry.space_group_name_H-M   'P 1'
#
loop_
_entity.id
_entity.type
_entity.pdbx_description
1 polymer ?
#
loop_
_entity_poly.entity_id
_entity_poly.type
_entity_poly.pdbx_seq_one_letter_code
_entity_poly.pdbx_strand_id
1 'polypeptide(L)'
;MGSVCFIRVTLIFLCYAGTAIVTANKALLWTDSRYFIQAEKQLAGTEWVLMRQLQPSVPELADWVLDNLNGKCIGVDPRLVPAEVAQDWISQWGSCISLKEIRPNLIDAIWTTRPEDPCNPVETHPIEYAGESVARKIERVREAVEEQGASVCVVSALDQISWLFNLRGSDIQYNPLFFAYAAVFKDRAMLFLRVLEDGKDGVSAEVRSNLAQAGVILKPYNRFFDDLPAELGSQEKVLLDSASCSLATLSMVKPELRVHGLSPIEKMKASKNAVEISGLKKACKRDSVALCELLSKLQQILSNPQPDEVLPNEFDVCDMMQELRRKQQLYVGDSFHTISSTGSNSAVVHYQPERDKCKTLQESEIFLIDTGAQYQDGTTDVTRTVHFGTPSPEQKHIYTRVLQGHLALAHAVFPAGTPGLLLDAYARGPLWQDGLQYGHGTGHGIGAYLNVHEGPAQIGGGSVPGDRILASERRRRLFLQPITVGAFMSDEPGCYKDGEFGVRIESDILAVPAKTPYKMASAFLTFECLTLVPMCRKLVDVSLLSATELRWLNEYHALIWTELSGYWPEGDGWVHHKTGPMQVADDALPKEAANGKPPSLWRLLQVEITKQVVLLCWEEFRRDVESLQQLLDTLWKSYTQETMRDSTKVGDLLVDFWVEVLNYRLSAAGWISKVVVEQVYGKAGAAEAIKGETRRKQRDQEMREQVRTEDDLNLDMIDAIEADDLPCQLGVSLFLHLLVSMMGLFLRFAEHLGMTQLKAQEAVAAESQVEVAGSSLHGILYVMRPNLPMVDSRTLLSSLHSLPQLRQAEAALEHSYDLDLARCYYTVRCAMYLVESCVEGQP
;
A
#
# COMPACT_ATOMS: atom_id res chain seq x y z
N MET A 1 5.14 -46.48 -15.43
CA MET A 1 3.83 -45.95 -14.99
C MET A 1 4.09 -45.27 -13.65
N GLY A 2 3.77 -43.98 -13.52
CA GLY A 2 4.27 -43.08 -12.45
C GLY A 2 3.24 -42.70 -11.36
N SER A 3 3.62 -41.73 -10.51
CA SER A 3 3.03 -41.40 -9.18
C SER A 3 3.13 -39.89 -8.87
N VAL A 4 2.68 -39.42 -7.68
CA VAL A 4 3.28 -38.37 -6.79
C VAL A 4 2.47 -38.40 -5.45
N CYS A 5 2.01 -37.34 -4.76
CA CYS A 5 1.09 -37.44 -3.60
C CYS A 5 -0.24 -36.67 -3.80
N PHE A 6 -1.32 -37.16 -3.15
CA PHE A 6 -2.74 -36.75 -3.25
C PHE A 6 -3.38 -36.87 -4.66
N ILE A 7 -2.82 -36.15 -5.64
CA ILE A 7 -2.61 -36.61 -7.03
C ILE A 7 -3.80 -36.98 -7.95
N ARG A 8 -5.07 -36.79 -7.59
CA ARG A 8 -6.22 -37.36 -8.33
C ARG A 8 -6.76 -36.62 -9.57
N VAL A 9 -6.41 -35.36 -9.74
CA VAL A 9 -6.30 -34.74 -11.08
C VAL A 9 -4.84 -34.80 -11.54
N THR A 10 -3.89 -34.73 -10.62
CA THR A 10 -2.45 -34.63 -10.90
C THR A 10 -1.80 -35.87 -11.55
N LEU A 11 -2.41 -37.06 -11.52
CA LEU A 11 -2.04 -38.24 -12.34
C LEU A 11 -2.23 -37.98 -13.84
N ILE A 12 -3.04 -36.97 -14.16
CA ILE A 12 -3.58 -36.65 -15.48
C ILE A 12 -3.08 -35.26 -15.90
N PHE A 13 -3.06 -34.30 -14.96
CA PHE A 13 -2.71 -32.90 -15.19
C PHE A 13 -2.28 -32.18 -13.90
N LEU A 14 -1.08 -31.56 -13.90
CA LEU A 14 -0.50 -30.82 -12.76
C LEU A 14 -1.14 -29.45 -12.54
N CYS A 15 -2.17 -29.36 -11.69
CA CYS A 15 -2.84 -28.07 -11.39
C CYS A 15 -3.36 -27.94 -9.96
N TYR A 16 -3.57 -26.70 -9.51
CA TYR A 16 -4.30 -26.38 -8.27
C TYR A 16 -5.83 -26.30 -8.46
N ALA A 17 -6.35 -26.35 -9.70
CA ALA A 17 -7.79 -26.32 -9.97
C ALA A 17 -8.18 -27.23 -11.15
N GLY A 18 -9.01 -28.23 -10.88
CA GLY A 18 -9.64 -29.05 -11.92
C GLY A 18 -10.60 -30.09 -11.36
N THR A 19 -11.54 -30.54 -12.18
CA THR A 19 -12.51 -31.60 -11.84
C THR A 19 -12.59 -32.62 -12.97
N ALA A 20 -12.28 -33.88 -12.66
CA ALA A 20 -12.30 -34.98 -13.61
C ALA A 20 -13.60 -35.80 -13.53
N ILE A 21 -14.14 -36.21 -14.68
CA ILE A 21 -15.14 -37.28 -14.80
C ILE A 21 -14.58 -38.40 -15.66
N VAL A 22 -14.72 -39.64 -15.18
CA VAL A 22 -14.39 -40.86 -15.93
C VAL A 22 -15.66 -41.70 -16.05
N THR A 23 -16.00 -42.09 -17.28
CA THR A 23 -17.08 -43.04 -17.59
C THR A 23 -16.48 -44.35 -18.12
N ALA A 24 -17.32 -45.30 -18.52
CA ALA A 24 -16.86 -46.50 -19.23
C ALA A 24 -16.33 -46.25 -20.65
N ASN A 25 -16.40 -45.02 -21.18
CA ASN A 25 -16.07 -44.70 -22.57
C ASN A 25 -15.54 -43.27 -22.84
N LYS A 26 -15.36 -42.44 -21.81
CA LYS A 26 -14.82 -41.08 -21.90
C LYS A 26 -14.07 -40.71 -20.62
N ALA A 27 -13.03 -39.90 -20.74
CA ALA A 27 -12.40 -39.21 -19.62
C ALA A 27 -12.37 -37.70 -19.93
N LEU A 28 -12.88 -36.87 -19.02
CA LEU A 28 -13.05 -35.43 -19.24
C LEU A 28 -12.53 -34.64 -18.04
N LEU A 29 -11.85 -33.53 -18.30
CA LEU A 29 -11.27 -32.67 -17.27
C LEU A 29 -11.71 -31.22 -17.45
N TRP A 30 -12.50 -30.70 -16.51
CA TRP A 30 -12.81 -29.28 -16.42
C TRP A 30 -11.71 -28.54 -15.65
N THR A 31 -11.25 -27.41 -16.16
CA THR A 31 -10.31 -26.49 -15.49
C THR A 31 -10.52 -25.05 -15.99
N ASP A 32 -9.94 -24.08 -15.29
CA ASP A 32 -10.06 -22.65 -15.57
C ASP A 32 -8.95 -22.10 -16.50
N SER A 33 -9.08 -20.84 -16.90
CA SER A 33 -8.25 -20.24 -17.96
C SER A 33 -6.75 -20.20 -17.67
N ARG A 34 -6.35 -20.18 -16.39
CA ARG A 34 -4.93 -20.18 -15.96
C ARG A 34 -4.19 -21.44 -16.40
N TYR A 35 -4.95 -22.51 -16.69
CA TYR A 35 -4.44 -23.85 -16.93
C TYR A 35 -4.61 -24.36 -18.36
N PHE A 36 -5.33 -23.65 -19.25
CA PHE A 36 -5.68 -24.18 -20.59
C PHE A 36 -4.45 -24.64 -21.38
N ILE A 37 -3.42 -23.78 -21.52
CA ILE A 37 -2.20 -24.07 -22.28
C ILE A 37 -1.42 -25.24 -21.65
N GLN A 38 -1.40 -25.32 -20.32
CA GLN A 38 -0.68 -26.36 -19.59
C GLN A 38 -1.40 -27.71 -19.71
N ALA A 39 -2.74 -27.71 -19.63
CA ALA A 39 -3.57 -28.90 -19.77
C ALA A 39 -3.48 -29.46 -21.19
N GLU A 40 -3.54 -28.63 -22.24
CA GLU A 40 -3.39 -29.12 -23.62
C GLU A 40 -2.02 -29.76 -23.86
N LYS A 41 -0.95 -29.22 -23.24
CA LYS A 41 0.40 -29.81 -23.31
C LYS A 41 0.51 -31.15 -22.56
N GLN A 42 -0.10 -31.26 -21.37
CA GLN A 42 0.04 -32.46 -20.52
C GLN A 42 -0.96 -33.58 -20.86
N LEU A 43 -2.13 -33.26 -21.42
CA LEU A 43 -3.10 -34.25 -21.92
C LEU A 43 -2.79 -34.72 -23.35
N ALA A 44 -1.83 -34.10 -24.05
CA ALA A 44 -1.48 -34.42 -25.44
C ALA A 44 -1.12 -35.92 -25.60
N GLY A 45 -1.77 -36.59 -26.55
CA GLY A 45 -1.57 -38.03 -26.79
C GLY A 45 -2.28 -38.96 -25.80
N THR A 46 -3.18 -38.44 -24.97
CA THR A 46 -4.05 -39.24 -24.07
C THR A 46 -5.51 -39.23 -24.52
N GLU A 47 -6.33 -40.13 -23.96
CA GLU A 47 -7.78 -40.20 -24.20
C GLU A 47 -8.60 -39.11 -23.47
N TRP A 48 -7.95 -38.11 -22.84
CA TRP A 48 -8.61 -37.09 -22.03
C TRP A 48 -9.10 -35.91 -22.86
N VAL A 49 -10.37 -35.56 -22.67
CA VAL A 49 -10.99 -34.37 -23.26
C VAL A 49 -10.89 -33.19 -22.30
N LEU A 50 -10.19 -32.13 -22.72
CA LEU A 50 -10.14 -30.87 -21.97
C LEU A 50 -11.46 -30.10 -22.12
N MET A 51 -12.08 -29.78 -20.98
CA MET A 51 -13.31 -28.99 -20.89
C MET A 51 -12.95 -27.59 -20.37
N ARG A 52 -12.56 -26.69 -21.28
CA ARG A 52 -12.16 -25.30 -20.99
C ARG A 52 -13.34 -24.53 -20.37
N GLN A 53 -13.33 -24.30 -19.04
CA GLN A 53 -14.46 -23.66 -18.33
C GLN A 53 -14.76 -22.24 -18.84
N LEU A 54 -16.02 -21.81 -18.65
CA LEU A 54 -16.56 -20.51 -19.07
C LEU A 54 -16.55 -20.22 -20.59
N GLN A 55 -15.98 -21.08 -21.44
CA GLN A 55 -16.08 -20.92 -22.88
C GLN A 55 -17.51 -21.20 -23.38
N PRO A 56 -18.09 -20.39 -24.31
CA PRO A 56 -19.50 -20.52 -24.71
C PRO A 56 -19.92 -21.87 -25.32
N SER A 57 -18.95 -22.64 -25.84
CA SER A 57 -19.17 -23.97 -26.44
C SER A 57 -18.96 -25.14 -25.47
N VAL A 58 -18.53 -24.88 -24.23
CA VAL A 58 -18.22 -25.91 -23.24
C VAL A 58 -19.31 -25.92 -22.15
N PRO A 59 -20.08 -27.02 -22.00
CA PRO A 59 -21.09 -27.13 -20.96
C PRO A 59 -20.44 -27.19 -19.57
N GLU A 60 -21.15 -26.69 -18.55
CA GLU A 60 -20.75 -26.92 -17.17
C GLU A 60 -20.90 -28.42 -16.83
N LEU A 61 -20.19 -28.86 -15.79
CA LEU A 61 -20.12 -30.28 -15.42
C LEU A 61 -21.50 -30.88 -15.14
N ALA A 62 -22.41 -30.12 -14.51
CA ALA A 62 -23.74 -30.61 -14.16
C ALA A 62 -24.62 -30.84 -15.40
N ASP A 63 -24.61 -29.91 -16.36
CA ASP A 63 -25.33 -30.00 -17.64
C ASP A 63 -24.83 -31.21 -18.45
N TRP A 64 -23.51 -31.36 -18.55
CA TRP A 64 -22.91 -32.46 -19.30
C TRP A 64 -23.30 -33.83 -18.72
N VAL A 65 -23.37 -33.96 -17.40
CA VAL A 65 -23.82 -35.17 -16.70
C VAL A 65 -25.31 -35.46 -16.97
N LEU A 66 -26.16 -34.44 -16.99
CA LEU A 66 -27.57 -34.60 -17.38
C LEU A 66 -27.72 -35.13 -18.81
N ASP A 67 -27.04 -34.49 -19.77
CA ASP A 67 -27.13 -34.83 -21.19
C ASP A 67 -26.54 -36.21 -21.53
N ASN A 68 -25.43 -36.60 -20.88
CA ASN A 68 -24.69 -37.82 -21.23
C ASN A 68 -25.04 -39.04 -20.35
N LEU A 69 -25.51 -38.83 -19.10
CA LEU A 69 -25.58 -39.88 -18.07
C LEU A 69 -26.94 -39.99 -17.37
N ASN A 70 -28.02 -39.46 -17.97
CA ASN A 70 -29.39 -39.66 -17.48
C ASN A 70 -29.71 -41.15 -17.17
N GLY A 71 -30.33 -41.41 -16.03
CA GLY A 71 -30.64 -42.75 -15.53
C GLY A 71 -29.44 -43.53 -14.98
N LYS A 72 -28.29 -42.89 -14.75
CA LYS A 72 -27.09 -43.52 -14.16
C LYS A 72 -26.85 -43.09 -12.71
N CYS A 73 -25.88 -43.74 -12.08
CA CYS A 73 -25.33 -43.34 -10.80
C CYS A 73 -23.95 -42.71 -11.00
N ILE A 74 -23.64 -41.67 -10.22
CA ILE A 74 -22.31 -41.04 -10.16
C ILE A 74 -21.69 -41.39 -8.82
N GLY A 75 -20.49 -41.99 -8.83
CA GLY A 75 -19.73 -42.30 -7.62
C GLY A 75 -18.72 -41.21 -7.30
N VAL A 76 -18.65 -40.78 -6.04
CA VAL A 76 -17.64 -39.82 -5.55
C VAL A 76 -17.06 -40.29 -4.22
N ASP A 77 -15.81 -39.93 -3.92
CA ASP A 77 -15.36 -39.92 -2.52
C ASP A 77 -15.95 -38.68 -1.83
N PRO A 78 -16.84 -38.85 -0.83
CA PRO A 78 -17.43 -37.73 -0.12
C PRO A 78 -16.40 -36.87 0.64
N ARG A 79 -15.16 -37.34 0.86
CA ARG A 79 -14.08 -36.55 1.48
C ARG A 79 -13.48 -35.49 0.53
N LEU A 80 -13.60 -35.69 -0.79
CA LEU A 80 -12.97 -34.82 -1.80
C LEU A 80 -13.93 -33.82 -2.46
N VAL A 81 -15.24 -33.97 -2.25
CA VAL A 81 -16.26 -33.06 -2.81
C VAL A 81 -16.76 -32.11 -1.71
N PRO A 82 -16.71 -30.78 -1.89
CA PRO A 82 -17.34 -29.82 -0.98
C PRO A 82 -18.84 -30.06 -0.85
N ALA A 83 -19.41 -29.82 0.32
CA ALA A 83 -20.82 -30.12 0.60
C ALA A 83 -21.78 -29.29 -0.29
N GLU A 84 -21.52 -27.99 -0.48
CA GLU A 84 -22.24 -27.10 -1.40
C GLU A 84 -22.28 -27.70 -2.82
N VAL A 85 -21.11 -28.05 -3.36
CA VAL A 85 -20.98 -28.59 -4.72
C VAL A 85 -21.76 -29.90 -4.90
N ALA A 86 -21.74 -30.78 -3.89
CA ALA A 86 -22.56 -31.99 -3.91
C ALA A 86 -24.06 -31.70 -3.83
N GLN A 87 -24.47 -30.71 -3.03
CA GLN A 87 -25.88 -30.29 -2.91
C GLN A 87 -26.38 -29.62 -4.21
N ASP A 88 -25.56 -28.79 -4.85
CA ASP A 88 -25.82 -28.16 -6.14
C ASP A 88 -26.02 -29.21 -7.24
N TRP A 89 -25.17 -30.24 -7.28
CA TRP A 89 -25.31 -31.36 -8.22
C TRP A 89 -26.59 -32.16 -7.96
N ILE A 90 -26.90 -32.50 -6.70
CA ILE A 90 -28.15 -33.19 -6.34
C ILE A 90 -29.38 -32.35 -6.75
N SER A 91 -29.33 -31.03 -6.55
CA SER A 91 -30.39 -30.10 -6.90
C SER A 91 -30.63 -30.03 -8.42
N GLN A 92 -29.56 -29.84 -9.20
CA GLN A 92 -29.62 -29.76 -10.66
C GLN A 92 -30.01 -31.10 -11.31
N TRP A 93 -29.53 -32.22 -10.77
CA TRP A 93 -29.81 -33.55 -11.33
C TRP A 93 -31.16 -34.13 -10.91
N GLY A 94 -31.71 -33.70 -9.77
CA GLY A 94 -32.99 -34.16 -9.25
C GLY A 94 -33.09 -35.69 -9.16
N SER A 95 -34.09 -36.27 -9.83
CA SER A 95 -34.28 -37.73 -9.91
C SER A 95 -33.59 -38.39 -11.12
N CYS A 96 -32.97 -37.61 -12.02
CA CYS A 96 -32.37 -38.12 -13.26
C CYS A 96 -31.02 -38.84 -13.03
N ILE A 97 -30.28 -38.46 -11.99
CA ILE A 97 -28.96 -39.01 -11.63
C ILE A 97 -28.95 -39.35 -10.14
N SER A 98 -28.36 -40.47 -9.75
CA SER A 98 -28.14 -40.77 -8.33
C SER A 98 -26.66 -40.60 -7.93
N LEU A 99 -26.34 -39.55 -7.18
CA LEU A 99 -25.03 -39.40 -6.54
C LEU A 99 -24.87 -40.47 -5.44
N LYS A 100 -23.69 -41.11 -5.37
CA LYS A 100 -23.34 -42.15 -4.40
C LYS A 100 -22.00 -41.84 -3.74
N GLU A 101 -21.98 -41.85 -2.41
CA GLU A 101 -20.74 -41.84 -1.64
C GLU A 101 -20.02 -43.20 -1.74
N ILE A 102 -18.74 -43.20 -2.08
CA ILE A 102 -17.87 -44.38 -2.13
C ILE A 102 -16.67 -44.14 -1.22
N ARG A 103 -16.61 -44.86 -0.09
CA ARG A 103 -15.69 -44.56 1.02
C ARG A 103 -14.36 -45.35 1.09
N PRO A 104 -14.10 -46.40 0.29
CA PRO A 104 -12.74 -46.71 -0.17
C PRO A 104 -12.51 -46.00 -1.52
N ASN A 105 -11.54 -45.08 -1.59
CA ASN A 105 -11.47 -44.16 -2.72
C ASN A 105 -10.75 -44.78 -3.94
N LEU A 106 -11.45 -44.90 -5.07
CA LEU A 106 -11.14 -45.88 -6.13
C LEU A 106 -9.77 -45.76 -6.80
N ILE A 107 -9.19 -44.56 -6.94
CA ILE A 107 -7.84 -44.42 -7.54
C ILE A 107 -6.74 -44.97 -6.63
N ASP A 108 -6.84 -44.81 -5.30
CA ASP A 108 -5.83 -45.35 -4.36
C ASP A 108 -5.77 -46.89 -4.42
N ALA A 109 -6.90 -47.54 -4.74
CA ALA A 109 -6.99 -49.00 -4.87
C ALA A 109 -6.29 -49.57 -6.11
N ILE A 110 -6.03 -48.75 -7.14
CA ILE A 110 -5.28 -49.15 -8.35
C ILE A 110 -3.85 -48.60 -8.38
N TRP A 111 -3.49 -47.72 -7.44
CA TRP A 111 -2.32 -46.89 -7.53
C TRP A 111 -1.22 -47.37 -6.56
N THR A 112 -0.48 -48.38 -7.04
CA THR A 112 0.51 -49.18 -6.31
C THR A 112 1.75 -48.43 -5.81
N THR A 113 1.91 -47.17 -6.18
CA THR A 113 3.08 -46.33 -5.88
C THR A 113 2.69 -45.04 -5.12
N ARG A 114 1.54 -45.07 -4.43
CA ARG A 114 1.12 -44.01 -3.51
C ARG A 114 2.12 -43.86 -2.36
N PRO A 115 2.81 -42.72 -2.21
CA PRO A 115 3.62 -42.44 -1.03
C PRO A 115 2.69 -42.26 0.18
N GLU A 116 3.25 -42.38 1.37
CA GLU A 116 2.53 -42.09 2.60
C GLU A 116 2.15 -40.61 2.64
N ASP A 117 0.94 -40.31 3.11
CA ASP A 117 0.55 -38.92 3.37
C ASP A 117 1.46 -38.35 4.48
N PRO A 118 1.95 -37.10 4.38
CA PRO A 118 2.82 -36.48 5.40
C PRO A 118 2.28 -36.51 6.84
N CYS A 119 3.21 -36.46 7.79
CA CYS A 119 2.95 -36.31 9.22
C CYS A 119 4.18 -35.64 9.88
N ASN A 120 4.50 -34.44 9.39
CA ASN A 120 5.66 -33.67 9.82
C ASN A 120 5.43 -33.04 11.21
N PRO A 121 6.49 -32.63 11.93
CA PRO A 121 6.35 -31.98 13.23
C PRO A 121 5.45 -30.74 13.19
N VAL A 122 4.75 -30.50 14.31
CA VAL A 122 3.87 -29.36 14.51
C VAL A 122 4.44 -28.48 15.62
N GLU A 123 4.54 -27.18 15.35
CA GLU A 123 5.21 -26.20 16.20
C GLU A 123 4.22 -25.13 16.73
N THR A 124 4.50 -24.58 17.91
CA THR A 124 3.77 -23.42 18.44
C THR A 124 4.11 -22.18 17.61
N HIS A 125 3.09 -21.44 17.14
CA HIS A 125 3.26 -20.09 16.60
C HIS A 125 3.28 -19.09 17.76
N PRO A 126 4.41 -18.40 18.03
CA PRO A 126 4.55 -17.55 19.22
C PRO A 126 3.55 -16.39 19.28
N ILE A 127 3.14 -16.01 20.49
CA ILE A 127 2.19 -14.90 20.70
C ILE A 127 2.75 -13.54 20.25
N GLU A 128 4.08 -13.40 20.20
CA GLU A 128 4.79 -12.24 19.63
C GLU A 128 4.61 -12.07 18.12
N TYR A 129 4.11 -13.09 17.41
CA TYR A 129 3.71 -13.00 15.99
C TYR A 129 2.18 -13.13 15.84
N ALA A 130 1.54 -14.00 16.64
CA ALA A 130 0.10 -14.23 16.57
C ALA A 130 -0.76 -13.08 17.12
N GLY A 131 -0.25 -12.28 18.06
CA GLY A 131 -0.94 -11.18 18.73
C GLY A 131 -2.08 -11.54 19.68
N GLU A 132 -2.58 -12.78 19.63
CA GLU A 132 -3.74 -13.24 20.40
C GLU A 132 -3.58 -14.70 20.83
N SER A 133 -4.04 -15.06 22.03
CA SER A 133 -3.93 -16.41 22.59
C SER A 133 -5.03 -17.36 22.10
N VAL A 134 -4.71 -18.66 22.05
CA VAL A 134 -5.63 -19.74 21.67
C VAL A 134 -6.94 -19.70 22.45
N ALA A 135 -6.87 -19.45 23.76
CA ALA A 135 -8.05 -19.36 24.62
C ALA A 135 -8.99 -18.22 24.19
N ARG A 136 -8.47 -17.02 23.88
CA ARG A 136 -9.30 -15.89 23.43
C ARG A 136 -9.84 -16.08 22.01
N LYS A 137 -9.09 -16.75 21.13
CA LYS A 137 -9.58 -17.16 19.80
C LYS A 137 -10.75 -18.13 19.91
N ILE A 138 -10.64 -19.15 20.77
CA ILE A 138 -11.73 -20.11 21.04
C ILE A 138 -12.96 -19.41 21.65
N GLU A 139 -12.76 -18.46 22.57
CA GLU A 139 -13.84 -17.66 23.17
C GLU A 139 -14.60 -16.83 22.12
N ARG A 140 -13.89 -16.08 21.27
CA ARG A 140 -14.49 -15.35 20.14
C ARG A 140 -15.24 -16.25 19.15
N VAL A 141 -14.71 -17.46 18.89
CA VAL A 141 -15.42 -18.44 18.06
C VAL A 141 -16.71 -18.89 18.72
N ARG A 142 -16.74 -19.13 20.04
CA ARG A 142 -17.97 -19.49 20.76
C ARG A 142 -19.02 -18.37 20.69
N GLU A 143 -18.61 -17.12 20.92
CA GLU A 143 -19.45 -15.92 20.77
C GLU A 143 -20.12 -15.92 19.37
N ALA A 144 -19.33 -15.99 18.29
CA ALA A 144 -19.81 -15.92 16.90
C ALA A 144 -20.51 -17.19 16.37
N VAL A 145 -20.46 -18.31 17.11
CA VAL A 145 -21.19 -19.56 16.82
C VAL A 145 -22.58 -19.52 17.47
N GLU A 146 -22.68 -18.96 18.67
CA GLU A 146 -23.95 -18.70 19.35
C GLU A 146 -24.77 -17.62 18.61
N GLU A 147 -24.12 -16.57 18.09
CA GLU A 147 -24.77 -15.58 17.20
C GLU A 147 -25.39 -16.22 15.93
N GLN A 148 -24.81 -17.32 15.43
CA GLN A 148 -25.34 -18.08 14.29
C GLN A 148 -26.38 -19.14 14.71
N GLY A 149 -26.79 -19.20 15.97
CA GLY A 149 -27.79 -20.16 16.47
C GLY A 149 -27.26 -21.59 16.62
N ALA A 150 -25.94 -21.77 16.67
CA ALA A 150 -25.27 -23.05 16.90
C ALA A 150 -24.69 -23.18 18.32
N SER A 151 -24.36 -24.41 18.72
CA SER A 151 -23.66 -24.74 19.96
C SER A 151 -22.30 -25.41 19.75
N VAL A 152 -22.05 -25.90 18.53
CA VAL A 152 -20.79 -26.53 18.11
C VAL A 152 -20.40 -25.99 16.73
N CYS A 153 -19.12 -25.75 16.49
CA CYS A 153 -18.58 -25.46 15.14
C CYS A 153 -17.55 -26.52 14.75
N VAL A 154 -17.70 -27.08 13.55
CA VAL A 154 -16.77 -28.08 12.99
C VAL A 154 -15.91 -27.41 11.94
N VAL A 155 -14.59 -27.57 12.08
CA VAL A 155 -13.58 -26.92 11.24
C VAL A 155 -12.78 -27.99 10.50
N SER A 156 -12.76 -27.91 9.17
CA SER A 156 -11.97 -28.77 8.29
C SER A 156 -10.97 -28.01 7.41
N ALA A 157 -11.02 -26.68 7.42
CA ALA A 157 -10.06 -25.83 6.71
C ALA A 157 -8.79 -25.69 7.57
N LEU A 158 -7.66 -26.20 7.06
CA LEU A 158 -6.44 -26.37 7.86
C LEU A 158 -5.79 -25.04 8.27
N ASP A 159 -5.94 -24.00 7.45
CA ASP A 159 -5.56 -22.61 7.74
C ASP A 159 -6.34 -22.04 8.93
N GLN A 160 -7.65 -22.33 9.02
CA GLN A 160 -8.49 -21.93 10.15
C GLN A 160 -8.10 -22.67 11.44
N ILE A 161 -7.76 -23.96 11.34
CA ILE A 161 -7.27 -24.76 12.48
C ILE A 161 -5.90 -24.23 12.96
N SER A 162 -4.98 -23.99 12.02
CA SER A 162 -3.65 -23.44 12.26
C SER A 162 -3.70 -22.06 12.92
N TRP A 163 -4.60 -21.17 12.47
CA TRP A 163 -4.82 -19.87 13.08
C TRP A 163 -5.48 -19.96 14.46
N LEU A 164 -6.50 -20.82 14.64
CA LEU A 164 -7.25 -20.96 15.89
C LEU A 164 -6.39 -21.45 17.05
N PHE A 165 -5.54 -22.46 16.80
CA PHE A 165 -4.71 -23.08 17.84
C PHE A 165 -3.30 -22.51 17.95
N ASN A 166 -2.97 -21.45 17.19
CA ASN A 166 -1.61 -20.91 17.08
C ASN A 166 -0.57 -22.03 16.85
N LEU A 167 -0.81 -22.88 15.85
CA LEU A 167 0.09 -23.97 15.46
C LEU A 167 0.52 -23.81 13.99
N ARG A 168 1.69 -24.33 13.62
CA ARG A 168 2.18 -24.41 12.24
C ARG A 168 2.79 -25.78 11.98
N GLY A 169 2.83 -26.18 10.71
CA GLY A 169 3.35 -27.47 10.27
C GLY A 169 3.95 -27.39 8.87
N SER A 170 4.23 -28.54 8.27
CA SER A 170 4.81 -28.64 6.92
C SER A 170 4.30 -29.85 6.12
N ASP A 171 3.06 -30.30 6.38
CA ASP A 171 2.44 -31.42 5.65
C ASP A 171 2.05 -31.05 4.21
N ILE A 172 1.92 -29.75 3.91
CA ILE A 172 1.55 -29.22 2.60
C ILE A 172 2.69 -28.34 2.11
N GLN A 173 3.13 -28.52 0.87
CA GLN A 173 4.21 -27.73 0.31
C GLN A 173 3.81 -26.24 0.25
N TYR A 174 4.75 -25.37 0.63
CA TYR A 174 4.62 -23.90 0.65
C TYR A 174 3.56 -23.30 1.60
N ASN A 175 2.72 -24.13 2.24
CA ASN A 175 1.64 -23.70 3.13
C ASN A 175 1.92 -24.29 4.53
N PRO A 176 2.16 -23.49 5.58
CA PRO A 176 2.71 -23.94 6.87
C PRO A 176 1.66 -24.64 7.76
N LEU A 177 1.09 -25.72 7.22
CA LEU A 177 -0.10 -26.42 7.69
C LEU A 177 0.21 -27.88 8.06
N PHE A 178 -0.74 -28.49 8.77
CA PHE A 178 -0.71 -29.88 9.20
C PHE A 178 -2.10 -30.50 9.00
N PHE A 179 -2.17 -31.81 8.77
CA PHE A 179 -3.44 -32.51 8.61
C PHE A 179 -4.20 -32.60 9.95
N ALA A 180 -5.36 -31.96 10.02
CA ALA A 180 -6.20 -31.95 11.20
C ALA A 180 -7.70 -31.76 10.88
N TYR A 181 -8.54 -32.07 11.86
CA TYR A 181 -9.89 -31.53 11.99
C TYR A 181 -10.05 -30.91 13.38
N ALA A 182 -11.03 -30.04 13.57
CA ALA A 182 -11.35 -29.51 14.90
C ALA A 182 -12.86 -29.37 15.14
N ALA A 183 -13.24 -29.36 16.41
CA ALA A 183 -14.59 -29.04 16.87
C ALA A 183 -14.54 -28.14 18.10
N VAL A 184 -15.21 -26.98 18.04
CA VAL A 184 -15.35 -26.06 19.17
C VAL A 184 -16.77 -26.18 19.72
N PHE A 185 -16.88 -26.65 20.97
CA PHE A 185 -18.13 -26.70 21.73
C PHE A 185 -18.19 -25.50 22.68
N LYS A 186 -19.34 -25.28 23.34
CA LYS A 186 -19.49 -24.22 24.35
C LYS A 186 -18.53 -24.36 25.54
N ASP A 187 -18.24 -25.58 25.96
CA ASP A 187 -17.44 -25.90 27.15
C ASP A 187 -15.98 -26.27 26.81
N ARG A 188 -15.79 -27.20 25.86
CA ARG A 188 -14.50 -27.75 25.43
C ARG A 188 -14.13 -27.39 23.98
N ALA A 189 -12.90 -27.63 23.60
CA ALA A 189 -12.45 -27.63 22.21
C ALA A 189 -11.71 -28.94 21.93
N MET A 190 -11.81 -29.45 20.71
CA MET A 190 -11.20 -30.71 20.29
C MET A 190 -10.36 -30.51 19.03
N LEU A 191 -9.13 -31.00 19.05
CA LEU A 191 -8.21 -30.99 17.92
C LEU A 191 -7.87 -32.44 17.54
N PHE A 192 -8.34 -32.87 16.37
CA PHE A 192 -8.08 -34.18 15.78
C PHE A 192 -6.84 -34.09 14.89
N LEU A 193 -5.65 -34.11 15.52
CA LEU A 193 -4.37 -33.93 14.84
C LEU A 193 -3.87 -35.25 14.25
N ARG A 194 -3.18 -35.19 13.11
CA ARG A 194 -2.52 -36.37 12.56
C ARG A 194 -1.37 -36.78 13.48
N VAL A 195 -1.42 -38.03 13.90
CA VAL A 195 -0.48 -38.63 14.83
C VAL A 195 -0.07 -39.99 14.28
N LEU A 196 1.24 -40.25 14.25
CA LEU A 196 1.74 -41.59 13.95
C LEU A 196 1.50 -42.51 15.15
N GLU A 197 1.23 -43.78 14.85
CA GLU A 197 1.27 -44.84 15.85
C GLU A 197 2.72 -45.00 16.38
N ASP A 198 2.90 -45.72 17.50
CA ASP A 198 4.18 -45.84 18.23
C ASP A 198 4.77 -44.51 18.77
N GLY A 199 3.98 -43.44 18.88
CA GLY A 199 4.34 -42.23 19.64
C GLY A 199 5.37 -41.31 18.99
N LYS A 200 5.64 -41.49 17.69
CA LYS A 200 6.50 -40.59 16.87
C LYS A 200 5.68 -39.49 16.18
N ASP A 201 4.68 -38.96 16.88
CA ASP A 201 3.55 -38.28 16.25
C ASP A 201 3.77 -36.81 15.86
N GLY A 202 4.99 -36.31 15.94
CA GLY A 202 5.32 -34.92 15.60
C GLY A 202 4.85 -33.86 16.61
N VAL A 203 4.15 -34.25 17.68
CA VAL A 203 3.57 -33.31 18.66
C VAL A 203 4.43 -33.22 19.92
N SER A 204 5.17 -32.12 20.06
CA SER A 204 6.07 -31.89 21.20
C SER A 204 5.32 -31.83 22.54
N ALA A 205 6.04 -32.09 23.64
CA ALA A 205 5.48 -31.95 25.00
C ALA A 205 5.05 -30.51 25.30
N GLU A 206 5.72 -29.52 24.70
CA GLU A 206 5.36 -28.11 24.79
C GLU A 206 4.02 -27.82 24.10
N VAL A 207 3.83 -28.25 22.85
CA VAL A 207 2.57 -28.07 22.10
C VAL A 207 1.40 -28.72 22.86
N ARG A 208 1.61 -29.91 23.44
CA ARG A 208 0.60 -30.56 24.29
C ARG A 208 0.28 -29.76 25.56
N SER A 209 1.30 -29.19 26.20
CA SER A 209 1.14 -28.32 27.38
C SER A 209 0.34 -27.06 27.03
N ASN A 210 0.71 -26.39 25.93
CA ASN A 210 0.06 -25.16 25.44
C ASN A 210 -1.41 -25.41 25.07
N LEU A 211 -1.71 -26.51 24.38
CA LEU A 211 -3.08 -26.94 24.07
C LEU A 211 -3.88 -27.28 25.33
N ALA A 212 -3.31 -28.03 26.27
CA ALA A 212 -3.99 -28.40 27.52
C ALA A 212 -4.28 -27.17 28.41
N GLN A 213 -3.35 -26.22 28.50
CA GLN A 213 -3.56 -24.94 29.20
C GLN A 213 -4.66 -24.09 28.54
N ALA A 214 -4.83 -24.17 27.22
CA ALA A 214 -5.92 -23.54 26.49
C ALA A 214 -7.24 -24.35 26.50
N GLY A 215 -7.32 -25.46 27.24
CA GLY A 215 -8.53 -26.29 27.34
C GLY A 215 -8.85 -27.14 26.11
N VAL A 216 -7.84 -27.42 25.27
CA VAL A 216 -7.99 -28.17 24.01
C VAL A 216 -7.68 -29.65 24.21
N ILE A 217 -8.65 -30.50 23.87
CA ILE A 217 -8.55 -31.96 23.92
C ILE A 217 -7.93 -32.45 22.61
N LEU A 218 -6.70 -32.97 22.68
CA LEU A 218 -6.04 -33.60 21.54
C LEU A 218 -6.58 -35.03 21.32
N LYS A 219 -6.98 -35.35 20.08
CA LYS A 219 -7.44 -36.67 19.62
C LYS A 219 -6.69 -37.08 18.35
N PRO A 220 -6.60 -38.39 18.01
CA PRO A 220 -6.03 -38.83 16.73
C PRO A 220 -6.91 -38.47 15.52
N TYR A 221 -6.31 -38.01 14.41
CA TYR A 221 -7.00 -37.66 13.17
C TYR A 221 -7.95 -38.73 12.64
N ASN A 222 -7.54 -40.01 12.66
CA ASN A 222 -8.35 -41.13 12.17
C ASN A 222 -9.64 -41.36 12.99
N ARG A 223 -9.72 -40.84 14.23
CA ARG A 223 -10.92 -40.92 15.08
C ARG A 223 -12.00 -39.90 14.72
N PHE A 224 -11.71 -38.84 13.96
CA PHE A 224 -12.63 -37.71 13.75
C PHE A 224 -14.07 -38.11 13.38
N PHE A 225 -14.23 -38.98 12.38
CA PHE A 225 -15.54 -39.42 11.88
C PHE A 225 -16.31 -40.37 12.83
N ASP A 226 -15.65 -40.93 13.84
CA ASP A 226 -16.24 -41.85 14.82
C ASP A 226 -16.49 -41.17 16.17
N ASP A 227 -15.50 -40.40 16.65
CA ASP A 227 -15.54 -39.70 17.94
C ASP A 227 -16.51 -38.52 17.91
N LEU A 228 -16.48 -37.68 16.87
CA LEU A 228 -17.31 -36.47 16.85
C LEU A 228 -18.82 -36.79 16.93
N PRO A 229 -19.38 -37.76 16.17
CA PRO A 229 -20.79 -38.14 16.31
C PRO A 229 -21.16 -38.74 17.68
N ALA A 230 -20.18 -39.23 18.45
CA ALA A 230 -20.38 -39.73 19.81
C ALA A 230 -20.24 -38.64 20.89
N GLU A 231 -19.48 -37.58 20.60
CA GLU A 231 -19.29 -36.39 21.46
C GLU A 231 -20.43 -35.36 21.32
N LEU A 232 -21.24 -35.45 20.25
CA LEU A 232 -22.38 -34.56 19.98
C LEU A 232 -23.62 -34.94 20.80
N GLY A 233 -24.12 -33.98 21.59
CA GLY A 233 -25.37 -34.09 22.32
C GLY A 233 -26.60 -34.15 21.40
N SER A 234 -27.65 -34.83 21.83
CA SER A 234 -28.86 -35.11 21.02
C SER A 234 -29.68 -33.89 20.60
N GLN A 235 -29.34 -32.69 21.05
CA GLN A 235 -29.95 -31.41 20.71
C GLN A 235 -28.91 -30.36 20.28
N GLU A 236 -27.63 -30.71 20.17
CA GLU A 236 -26.59 -29.75 19.80
C GLU A 236 -26.72 -29.32 18.34
N LYS A 237 -26.56 -28.02 18.10
CA LYS A 237 -26.68 -27.41 16.78
C LYS A 237 -25.28 -27.18 16.22
N VAL A 238 -24.98 -27.81 15.09
CA VAL A 238 -23.63 -27.91 14.54
C VAL A 238 -23.49 -27.00 13.33
N LEU A 239 -22.73 -25.91 13.49
CA LEU A 239 -22.35 -25.02 12.40
C LEU A 239 -21.41 -25.75 11.43
N LEU A 240 -21.84 -25.82 10.17
CA LEU A 240 -21.16 -26.50 9.07
C LEU A 240 -21.05 -25.55 7.87
N ASP A 241 -19.86 -24.98 7.69
CA ASP A 241 -19.48 -24.25 6.49
C ASP A 241 -19.49 -25.18 5.28
N SER A 242 -20.60 -25.23 4.58
CA SER A 242 -20.83 -26.21 3.50
C SER A 242 -19.99 -25.94 2.25
N ALA A 243 -19.44 -24.73 2.14
CA ALA A 243 -18.57 -24.33 1.05
C ALA A 243 -17.08 -24.69 1.30
N SER A 244 -16.67 -24.93 2.56
CA SER A 244 -15.31 -25.40 2.91
C SER A 244 -15.23 -26.80 3.51
N CYS A 245 -16.33 -27.36 4.04
CA CYS A 245 -16.37 -28.74 4.53
C CYS A 245 -16.80 -29.72 3.43
N SER A 246 -16.31 -30.96 3.53
CA SER A 246 -16.60 -32.01 2.55
C SER A 246 -17.96 -32.66 2.80
N LEU A 247 -18.52 -33.30 1.77
CA LEU A 247 -19.75 -34.09 1.88
C LEU A 247 -19.64 -35.14 3.01
N ALA A 248 -18.46 -35.72 3.24
CA ALA A 248 -18.24 -36.66 4.33
C ALA A 248 -18.45 -36.03 5.72
N THR A 249 -18.00 -34.77 5.88
CA THR A 249 -18.17 -33.95 7.10
C THR A 249 -19.62 -33.53 7.28
N LEU A 250 -20.34 -33.19 6.21
CA LEU A 250 -21.77 -32.91 6.26
C LEU A 250 -22.59 -34.16 6.65
N SER A 251 -22.32 -35.30 6.00
CA SER A 251 -23.10 -36.54 6.14
C SER A 251 -22.99 -37.22 7.50
N MET A 252 -21.94 -36.95 8.30
CA MET A 252 -21.84 -37.50 9.66
C MET A 252 -22.71 -36.78 10.70
N VAL A 253 -23.13 -35.54 10.43
CA VAL A 253 -24.08 -34.80 11.29
C VAL A 253 -25.50 -35.04 10.78
N LYS A 254 -26.45 -35.36 11.66
CA LYS A 254 -27.86 -35.58 11.28
C LYS A 254 -28.49 -34.29 10.74
N PRO A 255 -29.31 -34.32 9.67
CA PRO A 255 -29.87 -33.11 9.05
C PRO A 255 -30.56 -32.15 10.02
N GLU A 256 -31.31 -32.67 10.99
CA GLU A 256 -32.03 -31.88 12.00
C GLU A 256 -31.13 -31.15 13.02
N LEU A 257 -29.84 -31.49 13.07
CA LEU A 257 -28.84 -30.85 13.93
C LEU A 257 -27.94 -29.84 13.18
N ARG A 258 -27.98 -29.82 11.83
CA ARG A 258 -27.12 -28.95 11.01
C ARG A 258 -27.57 -27.50 11.10
N VAL A 259 -26.60 -26.59 11.20
CA VAL A 259 -26.74 -25.16 10.92
C VAL A 259 -25.81 -24.85 9.75
N HIS A 260 -26.38 -24.41 8.63
CA HIS A 260 -25.59 -23.99 7.47
C HIS A 260 -25.23 -22.52 7.63
N GLY A 261 -23.94 -22.20 7.60
CA GLY A 261 -23.41 -20.85 7.78
C GLY A 261 -21.88 -20.83 7.65
N LEU A 262 -21.31 -19.66 7.41
CA LEU A 262 -19.87 -19.52 7.20
C LEU A 262 -19.09 -19.71 8.52
N SER A 263 -17.89 -20.29 8.43
CA SER A 263 -17.00 -20.38 9.59
C SER A 263 -16.60 -18.97 10.05
N PRO A 264 -16.87 -18.59 11.32
CA PRO A 264 -16.53 -17.25 11.79
C PRO A 264 -15.01 -17.03 11.82
N ILE A 265 -14.22 -18.10 11.93
CA ILE A 265 -12.75 -18.07 11.94
C ILE A 265 -12.19 -17.41 10.68
N GLU A 266 -12.79 -17.67 9.52
CA GLU A 266 -12.32 -17.11 8.24
C GLU A 266 -12.38 -15.57 8.25
N LYS A 267 -13.52 -15.00 8.66
CA LYS A 267 -13.68 -13.55 8.82
C LYS A 267 -12.78 -12.98 9.92
N MET A 268 -12.56 -13.74 11.00
CA MET A 268 -11.71 -13.32 12.11
C MET A 268 -10.23 -13.23 11.74
N LYS A 269 -9.70 -14.16 10.94
CA LYS A 269 -8.28 -14.15 10.51
C LYS A 269 -8.01 -13.26 9.27
N ALA A 270 -9.02 -13.03 8.43
CA ALA A 270 -8.88 -12.13 7.29
C ALA A 270 -8.55 -10.69 7.73
N SER A 271 -9.14 -10.21 8.83
CA SER A 271 -8.85 -8.90 9.41
C SER A 271 -7.68 -9.00 10.41
N LYS A 272 -6.46 -8.77 9.93
CA LYS A 272 -5.21 -8.94 10.70
C LYS A 272 -5.15 -7.99 11.91
N ASN A 273 -4.64 -8.48 13.03
CA ASN A 273 -4.41 -7.67 14.22
C ASN A 273 -3.09 -6.86 14.14
N ALA A 274 -2.86 -5.94 15.08
CA ALA A 274 -1.71 -5.02 15.03
C ALA A 274 -0.34 -5.74 15.05
N VAL A 275 -0.23 -6.91 15.68
CA VAL A 275 0.99 -7.71 15.71
C VAL A 275 1.18 -8.44 14.38
N GLU A 276 0.13 -9.11 13.87
CA GLU A 276 0.12 -9.73 12.54
C GLU A 276 0.49 -8.70 11.45
N ILE A 277 -0.07 -7.49 11.48
CA ILE A 277 0.26 -6.39 10.57
C ILE A 277 1.72 -5.94 10.72
N SER A 278 2.24 -5.85 11.95
CA SER A 278 3.65 -5.46 12.17
C SER A 278 4.63 -6.49 11.60
N GLY A 279 4.32 -7.79 11.74
CA GLY A 279 5.07 -8.88 11.15
C GLY A 279 5.01 -8.87 9.62
N LEU A 280 3.81 -8.78 9.04
CA LEU A 280 3.61 -8.70 7.59
C LEU A 280 4.40 -7.54 6.95
N LYS A 281 4.37 -6.33 7.54
CA LYS A 281 5.19 -5.20 7.04
C LYS A 281 6.69 -5.48 7.05
N LYS A 282 7.21 -6.16 8.08
CA LYS A 282 8.62 -6.57 8.17
C LYS A 282 8.95 -7.66 7.14
N ALA A 283 8.05 -8.62 6.92
CA ALA A 283 8.19 -9.65 5.91
C ALA A 283 8.27 -9.06 4.49
N CYS A 284 7.32 -8.21 4.12
CA CYS A 284 7.31 -7.51 2.83
C CYS A 284 8.63 -6.73 2.60
N LYS A 285 9.13 -6.03 3.63
CA LYS A 285 10.39 -5.28 3.55
C LYS A 285 11.62 -6.18 3.33
N ARG A 286 11.76 -7.27 4.10
CA ARG A 286 12.88 -8.23 3.94
C ARG A 286 12.86 -8.91 2.58
N ASP A 287 11.67 -9.30 2.11
CA ASP A 287 11.52 -9.98 0.83
C ASP A 287 11.78 -9.03 -0.35
N SER A 288 11.37 -7.76 -0.21
CA SER A 288 11.68 -6.71 -1.18
C SER A 288 13.19 -6.47 -1.33
N VAL A 289 13.97 -6.57 -0.25
CA VAL A 289 15.45 -6.52 -0.32
C VAL A 289 15.98 -7.71 -1.13
N ALA A 290 15.51 -8.93 -0.85
CA ALA A 290 15.94 -10.13 -1.57
C ALA A 290 15.61 -10.07 -3.08
N LEU A 291 14.41 -9.61 -3.46
CA LEU A 291 14.02 -9.48 -4.87
C LEU A 291 14.74 -8.32 -5.57
N CYS A 292 15.01 -7.22 -4.88
CA CYS A 292 15.88 -6.15 -5.43
C CYS A 292 17.32 -6.63 -5.63
N GLU A 293 17.88 -7.44 -4.72
CA GLU A 293 19.21 -8.04 -4.89
C GLU A 293 19.24 -9.01 -6.09
N LEU A 294 18.17 -9.80 -6.30
CA LEU A 294 18.04 -10.65 -7.48
C LEU A 294 18.02 -9.85 -8.78
N LEU A 295 17.11 -8.87 -8.89
CA LEU A 295 16.95 -8.05 -10.08
C LEU A 295 18.19 -7.18 -10.37
N SER A 296 18.97 -6.84 -9.34
CA SER A 296 20.30 -6.24 -9.47
C SER A 296 21.30 -7.20 -10.10
N LYS A 297 21.41 -8.43 -9.59
CA LYS A 297 22.35 -9.44 -10.12
C LYS A 297 21.99 -9.86 -11.55
N LEU A 298 20.71 -10.08 -11.84
CA LEU A 298 20.27 -10.41 -13.21
C LEU A 298 20.58 -9.28 -14.20
N GLN A 299 20.41 -8.01 -13.79
CA GLN A 299 20.82 -6.87 -14.61
C GLN A 299 22.34 -6.86 -14.86
N GLN A 300 23.16 -7.13 -13.83
CA GLN A 300 24.62 -7.17 -13.98
C GLN A 300 25.06 -8.29 -14.95
N ILE A 301 24.59 -9.52 -14.74
CA ILE A 301 24.92 -10.70 -15.57
C ILE A 301 24.48 -10.48 -17.03
N LEU A 302 23.24 -10.03 -17.27
CA LEU A 302 22.70 -9.89 -18.62
C LEU A 302 23.28 -8.68 -19.39
N SER A 303 23.79 -7.65 -18.71
CA SER A 303 24.34 -6.45 -19.36
C SER A 303 25.85 -6.50 -19.63
N ASN A 304 26.59 -7.40 -18.99
CA ASN A 304 28.03 -7.59 -19.21
C ASN A 304 28.47 -9.05 -18.95
N PRO A 305 27.90 -10.04 -19.68
CA PRO A 305 28.25 -11.44 -19.49
C PRO A 305 29.72 -11.69 -19.78
N GLN A 306 30.40 -12.43 -18.91
CA GLN A 306 31.80 -12.80 -19.16
C GLN A 306 31.89 -13.83 -20.29
N PRO A 307 33.02 -13.91 -21.04
CA PRO A 307 33.11 -14.74 -22.26
C PRO A 307 32.80 -16.23 -22.09
N ASP A 308 32.97 -16.78 -20.88
CA ASP A 308 32.70 -18.17 -20.52
C ASP A 308 31.53 -18.31 -19.51
N GLU A 309 30.76 -17.24 -19.27
CA GLU A 309 29.66 -17.23 -18.30
C GLU A 309 28.37 -17.82 -18.89
N VAL A 310 27.87 -18.87 -18.24
CA VAL A 310 26.58 -19.47 -18.60
C VAL A 310 25.47 -18.59 -18.05
N LEU A 311 24.74 -17.90 -18.94
CA LEU A 311 23.56 -17.12 -18.59
C LEU A 311 22.51 -17.99 -17.88
N PRO A 312 21.85 -17.49 -16.83
CA PRO A 312 20.87 -18.25 -16.07
C PRO A 312 19.66 -18.62 -16.93
N ASN A 313 19.15 -19.83 -16.73
CA ASN A 313 17.84 -20.25 -17.23
C ASN A 313 16.73 -19.98 -16.20
N GLU A 314 15.48 -20.10 -16.63
CA GLU A 314 14.29 -19.85 -15.79
C GLU A 314 14.35 -20.59 -14.44
N PHE A 315 14.85 -21.84 -14.39
CA PHE A 315 15.03 -22.59 -13.14
C PHE A 315 16.16 -22.03 -12.25
N ASP A 316 17.29 -21.63 -12.84
CA ASP A 316 18.44 -21.12 -12.08
C ASP A 316 18.06 -19.87 -11.29
N VAL A 317 17.17 -19.04 -11.85
CA VAL A 317 16.63 -17.86 -11.16
C VAL A 317 15.77 -18.24 -9.94
N CYS A 318 15.05 -19.36 -9.96
CA CYS A 318 14.34 -19.87 -8.78
C CYS A 318 15.32 -20.32 -7.68
N ASP A 319 16.36 -21.07 -8.04
CA ASP A 319 17.43 -21.46 -7.11
C ASP A 319 18.13 -20.21 -6.52
N MET A 320 18.37 -19.16 -7.34
CA MET A 320 18.92 -17.87 -6.90
C MET A 320 17.99 -17.10 -5.96
N MET A 321 16.68 -17.01 -6.26
CA MET A 321 15.70 -16.29 -5.43
C MET A 321 15.60 -16.93 -4.03
N GLN A 322 15.52 -18.26 -3.97
CA GLN A 322 15.46 -19.01 -2.73
C GLN A 322 16.74 -18.83 -1.90
N GLU A 323 17.91 -18.81 -2.54
CA GLU A 323 19.20 -18.59 -1.88
C GLU A 323 19.38 -17.14 -1.38
N LEU A 324 18.70 -16.16 -1.96
CA LEU A 324 18.64 -14.79 -1.44
C LEU A 324 17.69 -14.70 -0.23
N ARG A 325 16.54 -15.38 -0.28
CA ARG A 325 15.58 -15.48 0.82
C ARG A 325 16.12 -16.18 2.06
N ARG A 326 16.91 -17.26 1.90
CA ARG A 326 17.59 -17.96 3.00
C ARG A 326 18.47 -17.07 3.88
N LYS A 327 18.89 -15.90 3.39
CA LYS A 327 19.70 -14.92 4.13
C LYS A 327 18.85 -13.93 4.93
N GLN A 328 17.54 -13.86 4.67
CA GLN A 328 16.62 -12.98 5.37
C GLN A 328 16.20 -13.59 6.72
N GLN A 329 16.13 -12.75 7.75
CA GLN A 329 15.70 -13.18 9.07
C GLN A 329 14.28 -13.77 9.04
N LEU A 330 14.02 -14.77 9.89
CA LEU A 330 12.73 -15.46 10.06
C LEU A 330 12.23 -16.26 8.83
N TYR A 331 13.02 -16.41 7.75
CA TYR A 331 12.61 -17.17 6.56
C TYR A 331 12.40 -18.66 6.89
N VAL A 332 11.30 -19.23 6.38
CA VAL A 332 10.92 -20.64 6.56
C VAL A 332 10.96 -21.42 5.24
N GLY A 333 10.49 -20.80 4.16
CA GLY A 333 10.37 -21.42 2.83
C GLY A 333 9.63 -20.47 1.87
N ASP A 334 9.52 -20.83 0.60
CA ASP A 334 8.71 -20.05 -0.35
C ASP A 334 7.20 -20.28 -0.08
N SER A 335 6.35 -19.27 -0.35
CA SER A 335 4.89 -19.33 -0.10
C SER A 335 4.09 -19.98 -1.24
N PHE A 336 4.74 -20.16 -2.39
CA PHE A 336 4.34 -20.99 -3.53
C PHE A 336 5.57 -21.34 -4.38
N HIS A 337 5.39 -22.08 -5.47
CA HIS A 337 6.49 -22.34 -6.41
C HIS A 337 6.77 -21.11 -7.27
N THR A 338 7.99 -20.57 -7.20
CA THR A 338 8.40 -19.39 -7.98
C THR A 338 8.14 -19.60 -9.48
N ILE A 339 7.36 -18.68 -10.05
CA ILE A 339 7.16 -18.55 -11.48
C ILE A 339 8.27 -17.64 -11.99
N SER A 340 9.21 -18.22 -12.72
CA SER A 340 10.30 -17.52 -13.41
C SER A 340 10.13 -17.79 -14.90
N SER A 341 9.97 -16.74 -15.72
CA SER A 341 9.51 -16.91 -17.10
C SER A 341 10.04 -15.85 -18.05
N THR A 342 10.49 -16.25 -19.25
CA THR A 342 11.08 -15.33 -20.24
C THR A 342 10.47 -15.46 -21.65
N GLY A 343 10.24 -14.30 -22.28
CA GLY A 343 9.51 -14.16 -23.54
C GLY A 343 8.16 -14.88 -23.51
N SER A 344 7.91 -15.72 -24.52
CA SER A 344 6.68 -16.50 -24.68
C SER A 344 6.22 -17.32 -23.45
N ASN A 345 7.11 -17.66 -22.52
CA ASN A 345 6.73 -18.41 -21.31
C ASN A 345 5.96 -17.53 -20.32
N SER A 346 6.23 -16.22 -20.28
CA SER A 346 5.51 -15.26 -19.41
C SER A 346 4.03 -15.07 -19.79
N ALA A 347 3.60 -15.53 -20.96
CA ALA A 347 2.19 -15.59 -21.35
C ALA A 347 1.42 -16.73 -20.65
N VAL A 348 2.10 -17.72 -20.06
CA VAL A 348 1.45 -18.82 -19.34
C VAL A 348 1.29 -18.39 -17.87
N VAL A 349 0.06 -18.03 -17.48
CA VAL A 349 -0.25 -17.36 -16.19
C VAL A 349 0.39 -18.05 -14.98
N HIS A 350 0.28 -19.39 -14.91
CA HIS A 350 0.90 -20.25 -13.91
C HIS A 350 2.06 -21.08 -14.52
N TYR A 351 3.04 -20.44 -15.16
CA TYR A 351 4.21 -21.13 -15.70
C TYR A 351 5.06 -21.74 -14.58
N GLN A 352 5.36 -23.04 -14.66
CA GLN A 352 6.29 -23.70 -13.75
C GLN A 352 7.59 -24.09 -14.52
N PRO A 353 8.76 -23.57 -14.12
CA PRO A 353 10.04 -23.96 -14.73
C PRO A 353 10.38 -25.43 -14.40
N GLU A 354 10.51 -26.26 -15.44
CA GLU A 354 11.01 -27.63 -15.34
C GLU A 354 12.50 -27.65 -15.71
N ARG A 355 13.38 -28.21 -14.85
CA ARG A 355 14.85 -28.09 -14.97
C ARG A 355 15.43 -28.59 -16.30
N ASP A 356 14.73 -29.46 -17.03
CA ASP A 356 15.10 -29.98 -18.35
C ASP A 356 14.47 -29.24 -19.55
N LYS A 357 13.62 -28.22 -19.31
CA LYS A 357 12.79 -27.54 -20.34
C LYS A 357 12.73 -26.01 -20.21
N CYS A 358 13.60 -25.41 -19.41
CA CYS A 358 13.69 -23.96 -19.24
C CYS A 358 14.43 -23.28 -20.42
N LYS A 359 14.02 -22.04 -20.73
CA LYS A 359 14.79 -21.12 -21.57
C LYS A 359 15.91 -20.45 -20.77
N THR A 360 17.03 -20.16 -21.43
CA THR A 360 18.03 -19.20 -20.98
C THR A 360 17.49 -17.77 -21.11
N LEU A 361 17.57 -16.95 -20.05
CA LEU A 361 17.14 -15.55 -20.06
C LEU A 361 17.91 -14.76 -21.14
N GLN A 362 17.19 -13.87 -21.84
CA GLN A 362 17.75 -12.97 -22.85
C GLN A 362 17.48 -11.52 -22.47
N GLU A 363 18.43 -10.60 -22.73
CA GLU A 363 18.17 -9.18 -22.46
C GLU A 363 17.10 -8.58 -23.38
N SER A 364 16.88 -9.18 -24.55
CA SER A 364 15.89 -8.76 -25.55
C SER A 364 14.47 -9.31 -25.35
N GLU A 365 14.25 -10.13 -24.32
CA GLU A 365 12.91 -10.63 -23.95
C GLU A 365 12.38 -9.92 -22.69
N ILE A 366 11.06 -9.93 -22.54
CA ILE A 366 10.44 -9.70 -21.22
C ILE A 366 10.87 -10.84 -20.29
N PHE A 367 11.13 -10.50 -19.02
CA PHE A 367 11.26 -11.44 -17.92
C PHE A 367 10.18 -11.12 -16.88
N LEU A 368 9.38 -12.11 -16.53
CA LEU A 368 8.37 -12.04 -15.46
C LEU A 368 8.80 -13.02 -14.37
N ILE A 369 9.05 -12.47 -13.18
CA ILE A 369 9.19 -13.24 -11.95
C ILE A 369 8.03 -12.95 -11.01
N ASP A 370 7.42 -14.01 -10.53
CA ASP A 370 6.35 -14.03 -9.54
C ASP A 370 6.72 -15.02 -8.44
N THR A 371 6.81 -14.53 -7.20
CA THR A 371 7.53 -15.23 -6.14
C THR A 371 7.22 -14.67 -4.75
N GLY A 372 6.77 -15.52 -3.81
CA GLY A 372 6.50 -15.15 -2.42
C GLY A 372 7.17 -16.05 -1.38
N ALA A 373 7.20 -15.62 -0.11
CA ALA A 373 7.84 -16.35 0.99
C ALA A 373 7.00 -16.46 2.27
N GLN A 374 7.23 -17.57 2.98
CA GLN A 374 6.82 -17.79 4.37
C GLN A 374 7.92 -17.31 5.31
N TYR A 375 7.57 -16.44 6.23
CA TYR A 375 8.37 -16.02 7.36
C TYR A 375 7.62 -16.29 8.67
N GLN A 376 8.32 -16.48 9.78
CA GLN A 376 7.65 -16.77 11.07
C GLN A 376 6.68 -15.66 11.54
N ASP A 377 6.88 -14.43 11.05
CA ASP A 377 6.06 -13.24 11.31
C ASP A 377 5.13 -12.82 10.14
N GLY A 378 5.13 -13.51 9.00
CA GLY A 378 4.31 -13.09 7.85
C GLY A 378 4.43 -13.94 6.58
N THR A 379 3.56 -13.67 5.60
CA THR A 379 3.63 -14.24 4.24
C THR A 379 3.74 -13.07 3.25
N THR A 380 4.46 -13.25 2.15
CA THR A 380 4.55 -12.27 1.04
C THR A 380 4.05 -12.86 -0.27
N ASP A 381 3.59 -11.99 -1.16
CA ASP A 381 3.36 -12.26 -2.57
C ASP A 381 3.84 -11.10 -3.46
N VAL A 382 4.51 -11.38 -4.59
CA VAL A 382 5.06 -10.34 -5.47
C VAL A 382 5.45 -10.84 -6.87
N THR A 383 4.70 -10.37 -7.86
CA THR A 383 5.11 -10.32 -9.27
C THR A 383 5.78 -9.01 -9.68
N ARG A 384 6.92 -9.10 -10.38
CA ARG A 384 7.51 -8.01 -11.18
C ARG A 384 7.83 -8.47 -12.59
N THR A 385 7.25 -7.77 -13.58
CA THR A 385 7.66 -7.88 -14.98
C THR A 385 8.73 -6.84 -15.31
N VAL A 386 9.83 -7.24 -15.94
CA VAL A 386 10.98 -6.40 -16.28
C VAL A 386 11.48 -6.66 -17.71
N HIS A 387 12.31 -5.76 -18.22
CA HIS A 387 13.03 -5.92 -19.49
C HIS A 387 14.45 -5.36 -19.33
N PHE A 388 15.48 -6.17 -19.64
CA PHE A 388 16.87 -5.82 -19.35
C PHE A 388 17.51 -4.96 -20.46
N GLY A 389 17.24 -5.27 -21.73
CA GLY A 389 17.63 -4.54 -22.94
C GLY A 389 16.64 -3.42 -23.33
N THR A 390 16.11 -3.43 -24.56
CA THR A 390 15.16 -2.40 -25.06
C THR A 390 13.79 -3.00 -25.43
N PRO A 391 12.70 -2.70 -24.71
CA PRO A 391 11.37 -3.23 -25.01
C PRO A 391 10.68 -2.55 -26.21
N SER A 392 9.79 -3.31 -26.86
CA SER A 392 8.98 -2.85 -28.00
C SER A 392 7.89 -1.84 -27.59
N PRO A 393 7.32 -1.06 -28.54
CA PRO A 393 6.20 -0.17 -28.25
C PRO A 393 4.97 -0.90 -27.70
N GLU A 394 4.67 -2.10 -28.20
CA GLU A 394 3.54 -2.92 -27.73
C GLU A 394 3.77 -3.44 -26.30
N GLN A 395 4.98 -3.89 -25.99
CA GLN A 395 5.35 -4.31 -24.63
C GLN A 395 5.21 -3.16 -23.64
N LYS A 396 5.64 -1.94 -24.01
CA LYS A 396 5.45 -0.74 -23.18
C LYS A 396 3.99 -0.38 -23.00
N HIS A 397 3.22 -0.40 -24.08
CA HIS A 397 1.80 -0.08 -24.07
C HIS A 397 1.02 -1.01 -23.14
N ILE A 398 1.15 -2.33 -23.33
CA ILE A 398 0.48 -3.34 -22.51
C ILE A 398 0.95 -3.27 -21.05
N TYR A 399 2.25 -3.16 -20.78
CA TYR A 399 2.76 -3.00 -19.42
C TYR A 399 2.20 -1.75 -18.74
N THR A 400 2.09 -0.65 -19.47
CA THR A 400 1.57 0.60 -18.92
C THR A 400 0.09 0.50 -18.62
N ARG A 401 -0.73 -0.15 -19.46
CA ARG A 401 -2.15 -0.41 -19.14
C ARG A 401 -2.33 -1.30 -17.91
N VAL A 402 -1.47 -2.31 -17.73
CA VAL A 402 -1.44 -3.11 -16.49
C VAL A 402 -1.06 -2.24 -15.28
N LEU A 403 -0.05 -1.38 -15.42
CA LEU A 403 0.37 -0.45 -14.35
C LEU A 403 -0.73 0.56 -14.01
N GLN A 404 -1.45 1.12 -14.99
CA GLN A 404 -2.61 1.99 -14.73
C GLN A 404 -3.69 1.25 -13.92
N GLY A 405 -3.86 -0.05 -14.17
CA GLY A 405 -4.78 -0.88 -13.39
C GLY A 405 -4.36 -1.00 -11.91
N HIS A 406 -3.08 -1.28 -11.66
CA HIS A 406 -2.49 -1.35 -10.32
C HIS A 406 -2.59 0.00 -9.59
N LEU A 407 -2.24 1.09 -10.27
CA LEU A 407 -2.36 2.44 -9.73
C LEU A 407 -3.82 2.83 -9.44
N ALA A 408 -4.79 2.39 -10.26
CA ALA A 408 -6.20 2.65 -10.00
C ALA A 408 -6.73 1.99 -8.71
N LEU A 409 -6.15 0.86 -8.28
CA LEU A 409 -6.42 0.26 -6.98
C LEU A 409 -5.61 0.90 -5.85
N ALA A 410 -4.31 1.11 -6.03
CA ALA A 410 -3.45 1.78 -5.03
C ALA A 410 -3.94 3.20 -4.65
N HIS A 411 -4.67 3.87 -5.54
CA HIS A 411 -5.31 5.17 -5.30
C HIS A 411 -6.78 5.08 -4.81
N ALA A 412 -7.37 3.89 -4.70
CA ALA A 412 -8.80 3.72 -4.47
C ALA A 412 -9.21 4.14 -3.04
N VAL A 413 -10.03 5.19 -2.94
CA VAL A 413 -10.68 5.61 -1.68
C VAL A 413 -12.17 5.27 -1.74
N PHE A 414 -12.59 4.28 -0.97
CA PHE A 414 -13.91 3.64 -1.07
C PHE A 414 -14.64 3.54 0.27
N PRO A 415 -15.98 3.50 0.32
CA PRO A 415 -16.72 3.32 1.58
C PRO A 415 -16.38 1.99 2.26
N ALA A 416 -16.28 1.99 3.59
CA ALA A 416 -16.20 0.74 4.35
C ALA A 416 -17.47 -0.09 4.12
N GLY A 417 -17.31 -1.36 3.76
CA GLY A 417 -18.42 -2.23 3.32
C GLY A 417 -18.43 -2.55 1.82
N THR A 418 -17.61 -1.89 1.00
CA THR A 418 -17.47 -2.21 -0.43
C THR A 418 -16.92 -3.64 -0.63
N PRO A 419 -17.58 -4.48 -1.45
CA PRO A 419 -17.07 -5.80 -1.83
C PRO A 419 -15.99 -5.73 -2.92
N GLY A 420 -15.08 -6.72 -2.92
CA GLY A 420 -13.95 -6.77 -3.85
C GLY A 420 -14.33 -6.77 -5.33
N LEU A 421 -15.50 -7.29 -5.70
CA LEU A 421 -16.04 -7.23 -7.08
C LEU A 421 -16.17 -5.80 -7.64
N LEU A 422 -16.44 -4.80 -6.80
CA LEU A 422 -16.53 -3.40 -7.25
C LEU A 422 -15.16 -2.74 -7.42
N LEU A 423 -14.12 -3.30 -6.80
CA LEU A 423 -12.74 -2.82 -6.87
C LEU A 423 -11.99 -3.48 -8.06
N ASP A 424 -12.27 -4.74 -8.37
CA ASP A 424 -11.75 -5.48 -9.55
C ASP A 424 -11.97 -4.72 -10.88
N ALA A 425 -13.05 -3.95 -10.99
CA ALA A 425 -13.33 -3.09 -12.14
C ALA A 425 -12.33 -1.92 -12.32
N TYR A 426 -11.71 -1.42 -11.24
CA TYR A 426 -10.73 -0.32 -11.31
C TYR A 426 -9.48 -0.77 -12.07
N ALA A 427 -8.97 -1.95 -11.75
CA ALA A 427 -7.76 -2.47 -12.39
C ALA A 427 -7.98 -2.95 -13.83
N ARG A 428 -9.20 -3.38 -14.18
CA ARG A 428 -9.54 -3.78 -15.55
C ARG A 428 -9.86 -2.59 -16.46
N GLY A 429 -10.34 -1.47 -15.92
CA GLY A 429 -10.77 -0.29 -16.68
C GLY A 429 -9.76 0.19 -17.75
N PRO A 430 -8.46 0.39 -17.42
CA PRO A 430 -7.46 0.81 -18.39
C PRO A 430 -7.16 -0.20 -19.50
N LEU A 431 -7.29 -1.51 -19.21
CA LEU A 431 -7.11 -2.58 -20.20
C LEU A 431 -8.34 -2.68 -21.12
N TRP A 432 -9.55 -2.59 -20.56
CA TRP A 432 -10.80 -2.63 -21.31
C TRP A 432 -10.96 -1.50 -22.34
N GLN A 433 -10.34 -0.33 -22.12
CA GLN A 433 -10.29 0.76 -23.10
C GLN A 433 -9.68 0.34 -24.44
N ASP A 434 -8.73 -0.60 -24.41
CA ASP A 434 -8.00 -1.09 -25.58
C ASP A 434 -8.47 -2.50 -26.02
N GLY A 435 -9.54 -3.02 -25.40
CA GLY A 435 -10.05 -4.37 -25.63
C GLY A 435 -9.22 -5.49 -24.96
N LEU A 436 -8.30 -5.16 -24.06
CA LEU A 436 -7.45 -6.10 -23.32
C LEU A 436 -8.16 -6.62 -22.06
N GLN A 437 -7.82 -7.83 -21.61
CA GLN A 437 -8.40 -8.50 -20.43
C GLN A 437 -7.43 -9.58 -19.89
N TYR A 438 -7.64 -10.01 -18.64
CA TYR A 438 -6.95 -11.15 -18.02
C TYR A 438 -7.93 -12.14 -17.37
N GLY A 439 -7.56 -13.42 -17.36
CA GLY A 439 -8.43 -14.54 -16.99
C GLY A 439 -8.55 -14.87 -15.50
N HIS A 440 -7.78 -14.20 -14.64
CA HIS A 440 -7.76 -14.38 -13.18
C HIS A 440 -8.45 -13.20 -12.46
N GLY A 441 -8.47 -13.23 -11.12
CA GLY A 441 -8.91 -12.08 -10.30
C GLY A 441 -7.85 -10.97 -10.29
N THR A 442 -8.17 -9.82 -9.70
CA THR A 442 -7.21 -8.74 -9.45
C THR A 442 -6.44 -8.90 -8.14
N GLY A 443 -6.87 -9.78 -7.24
CA GLY A 443 -6.12 -10.13 -6.04
C GLY A 443 -6.91 -10.88 -4.98
N HIS A 444 -6.19 -11.52 -4.08
CA HIS A 444 -6.71 -12.39 -3.01
C HIS A 444 -6.26 -11.89 -1.64
N GLY A 445 -6.93 -12.32 -0.56
CA GLY A 445 -6.38 -12.16 0.78
C GLY A 445 -5.10 -12.98 0.95
N ILE A 446 -4.24 -12.56 1.89
CA ILE A 446 -2.98 -13.22 2.24
C ILE A 446 -2.93 -13.45 3.75
N GLY A 447 -2.58 -14.67 4.18
CA GLY A 447 -2.53 -15.07 5.58
C GLY A 447 -1.26 -14.62 6.32
N ALA A 448 -1.29 -14.53 7.65
CA ALA A 448 -0.11 -14.24 8.47
C ALA A 448 0.67 -15.53 8.80
N TYR A 449 1.80 -15.74 8.11
CA TYR A 449 2.56 -17.00 8.10
C TYR A 449 1.62 -18.20 7.83
N LEU A 450 0.86 -18.13 6.74
CA LEU A 450 -0.29 -18.99 6.43
C LEU A 450 -0.41 -19.15 4.91
N ASN A 451 -1.55 -19.63 4.39
CA ASN A 451 -1.78 -19.66 2.96
C ASN A 451 -1.57 -18.29 2.33
N VAL A 452 -0.82 -18.24 1.23
CA VAL A 452 -0.68 -17.01 0.43
C VAL A 452 -2.01 -16.65 -0.25
N HIS A 453 -2.79 -17.65 -0.66
CA HIS A 453 -4.18 -17.51 -1.09
C HIS A 453 -5.13 -17.72 0.11
N GLU A 454 -5.62 -16.64 0.71
CA GLU A 454 -6.53 -16.65 1.88
C GLU A 454 -7.91 -16.02 1.59
N GLY A 455 -8.98 -16.72 2.02
CA GLY A 455 -10.36 -16.23 1.99
C GLY A 455 -10.79 -15.47 3.27
N PRO A 456 -11.95 -14.78 3.25
CA PRO A 456 -12.99 -14.87 2.23
C PRO A 456 -12.92 -13.78 1.15
N ALA A 457 -12.28 -12.64 1.43
CA ALA A 457 -12.31 -11.48 0.55
C ALA A 457 -11.39 -11.69 -0.67
N GLN A 458 -11.95 -11.49 -1.88
CA GLN A 458 -11.19 -11.49 -3.12
C GLN A 458 -11.54 -10.24 -3.95
N ILE A 459 -10.53 -9.52 -4.43
CA ILE A 459 -10.70 -8.50 -5.47
C ILE A 459 -10.78 -9.25 -6.80
N GLY A 460 -12.00 -9.66 -7.17
CA GLY A 460 -12.19 -10.63 -8.24
C GLY A 460 -13.59 -10.63 -8.83
N GLY A 461 -13.72 -11.27 -9.98
CA GLY A 461 -15.00 -11.64 -10.58
C GLY A 461 -15.32 -10.97 -11.92
N GLY A 462 -14.62 -9.90 -12.33
CA GLY A 462 -14.83 -9.25 -13.64
C GLY A 462 -14.42 -10.08 -14.88
N SER A 463 -13.91 -11.29 -14.67
CA SER A 463 -13.71 -12.34 -15.69
C SER A 463 -14.82 -13.41 -15.69
N VAL A 464 -15.79 -13.34 -14.78
CA VAL A 464 -16.88 -14.32 -14.60
C VAL A 464 -18.24 -13.66 -14.91
N PRO A 465 -19.12 -14.28 -15.72
CA PRO A 465 -20.48 -13.77 -15.94
C PRO A 465 -21.26 -13.56 -14.63
N GLY A 466 -21.93 -12.42 -14.49
CA GLY A 466 -22.57 -12.01 -13.22
C GLY A 466 -23.71 -12.92 -12.75
N ASP A 467 -24.43 -13.53 -13.68
CA ASP A 467 -25.39 -14.62 -13.42
C ASP A 467 -24.68 -15.83 -12.77
N ARG A 468 -23.53 -16.23 -13.32
CA ARG A 468 -22.70 -17.32 -12.79
C ARG A 468 -22.00 -16.98 -11.47
N ILE A 469 -21.88 -15.70 -11.09
CA ILE A 469 -21.49 -15.28 -9.74
C ILE A 469 -22.67 -15.47 -8.78
N LEU A 470 -23.84 -14.91 -9.11
CA LEU A 470 -25.02 -14.94 -8.24
C LEU A 470 -25.57 -16.36 -8.01
N ALA A 471 -25.39 -17.26 -8.97
CA ALA A 471 -25.87 -18.65 -8.90
C ALA A 471 -25.12 -19.57 -7.92
N SER A 472 -23.93 -19.20 -7.42
CA SER A 472 -23.14 -20.01 -6.47
C SER A 472 -22.99 -19.31 -5.13
N GLU A 473 -23.05 -20.04 -4.01
CA GLU A 473 -22.79 -19.47 -2.69
C GLU A 473 -21.30 -19.18 -2.49
N ARG A 474 -20.42 -20.09 -2.89
CA ARG A 474 -18.96 -19.88 -2.91
C ARG A 474 -18.55 -18.65 -3.71
N ARG A 475 -19.12 -18.41 -4.90
CA ARG A 475 -18.77 -17.20 -5.70
C ARG A 475 -19.31 -15.92 -5.07
N ARG A 476 -20.51 -15.95 -4.48
CA ARG A 476 -21.03 -14.83 -3.67
C ARG A 476 -20.14 -14.56 -2.45
N ARG A 477 -19.73 -15.59 -1.70
CA ARG A 477 -18.77 -15.51 -0.58
C ARG A 477 -17.46 -14.85 -0.99
N LEU A 478 -16.85 -15.26 -2.10
CA LEU A 478 -15.55 -14.75 -2.52
C LEU A 478 -15.60 -13.30 -3.04
N PHE A 479 -16.52 -13.02 -3.96
CA PHE A 479 -16.52 -11.74 -4.70
C PHE A 479 -17.40 -10.66 -4.04
N LEU A 480 -18.44 -11.05 -3.28
CA LEU A 480 -19.35 -10.12 -2.60
C LEU A 480 -19.05 -9.93 -1.10
N GLN A 481 -17.99 -10.55 -0.57
CA GLN A 481 -17.48 -10.26 0.77
C GLN A 481 -16.91 -8.83 0.80
N PRO A 482 -17.36 -7.96 1.74
CA PRO A 482 -16.77 -6.66 1.97
C PRO A 482 -15.29 -6.71 2.35
N ILE A 483 -14.50 -5.80 1.79
CA ILE A 483 -13.14 -5.51 2.27
C ILE A 483 -13.23 -4.83 3.64
N THR A 484 -12.47 -5.33 4.61
CA THR A 484 -12.42 -4.82 6.00
C THR A 484 -11.09 -4.15 6.29
N VAL A 485 -11.05 -3.27 7.30
CA VAL A 485 -9.79 -2.73 7.81
C VAL A 485 -8.91 -3.86 8.35
N GLY A 486 -7.61 -3.82 8.05
CA GLY A 486 -6.68 -4.91 8.38
C GLY A 486 -6.74 -6.11 7.42
N ALA A 487 -7.55 -6.07 6.37
CA ALA A 487 -7.42 -7.03 5.27
C ALA A 487 -6.08 -6.80 4.56
N PHE A 488 -5.24 -7.84 4.52
CA PHE A 488 -3.97 -7.88 3.80
C PHE A 488 -4.16 -8.76 2.56
N MET A 489 -3.80 -8.25 1.39
CA MET A 489 -4.22 -8.78 0.08
C MET A 489 -3.16 -8.54 -1.01
N SER A 490 -3.26 -9.20 -2.16
CA SER A 490 -2.56 -8.82 -3.39
C SER A 490 -3.37 -7.82 -4.24
N ASP A 491 -2.66 -7.09 -5.10
CA ASP A 491 -3.16 -6.26 -6.21
C ASP A 491 -2.33 -6.62 -7.44
N GLU A 492 -2.78 -7.62 -8.22
CA GLU A 492 -2.04 -8.43 -9.20
C GLU A 492 -2.50 -8.30 -10.69
N PRO A 493 -2.93 -7.14 -11.23
CA PRO A 493 -3.41 -7.07 -12.60
C PRO A 493 -2.36 -7.54 -13.62
N GLY A 494 -2.84 -8.06 -14.76
CA GLY A 494 -1.98 -8.56 -15.83
C GLY A 494 -2.61 -8.53 -17.21
N CYS A 495 -1.85 -8.99 -18.20
CA CYS A 495 -2.29 -9.21 -19.57
C CYS A 495 -1.33 -10.20 -20.26
N TYR A 496 -1.86 -11.17 -21.00
CA TYR A 496 -1.08 -12.29 -21.55
C TYR A 496 -1.39 -12.45 -23.04
N LYS A 497 -0.34 -12.46 -23.86
CA LYS A 497 -0.42 -12.57 -25.32
C LYS A 497 0.17 -13.92 -25.72
N ASP A 498 -0.71 -14.91 -25.91
CA ASP A 498 -0.38 -16.32 -26.15
C ASP A 498 0.75 -16.49 -27.18
N GLY A 499 1.86 -17.11 -26.74
CA GLY A 499 3.02 -17.39 -27.58
C GLY A 499 4.02 -16.23 -27.75
N GLU A 500 3.73 -15.03 -27.26
CA GLU A 500 4.59 -13.85 -27.40
C GLU A 500 5.19 -13.38 -26.08
N PHE A 501 4.37 -12.86 -25.15
CA PHE A 501 4.78 -12.43 -23.81
C PHE A 501 3.56 -12.23 -22.90
N GLY A 502 3.79 -12.12 -21.60
CA GLY A 502 2.81 -11.65 -20.63
C GLY A 502 3.39 -10.61 -19.70
N VAL A 503 2.49 -9.87 -19.05
CA VAL A 503 2.81 -8.91 -18.00
C VAL A 503 1.89 -9.18 -16.82
N ARG A 504 2.45 -9.20 -15.61
CA ARG A 504 1.73 -9.01 -14.35
C ARG A 504 2.54 -8.06 -13.47
N ILE A 505 1.85 -7.23 -12.71
CA ILE A 505 2.42 -6.30 -11.73
C ILE A 505 1.64 -6.51 -10.46
N GLU A 506 2.33 -6.86 -9.38
CA GLU A 506 1.66 -7.28 -8.15
C GLU A 506 2.34 -6.74 -6.90
N SER A 507 1.56 -6.18 -5.98
CA SER A 507 2.08 -5.77 -4.68
C SER A 507 1.14 -6.20 -3.56
N ASP A 508 1.74 -6.66 -2.46
CA ASP A 508 1.12 -6.77 -1.14
C ASP A 508 0.52 -5.42 -0.71
N ILE A 509 -0.78 -5.39 -0.41
CA ILE A 509 -1.55 -4.21 0.00
C ILE A 509 -2.32 -4.45 1.30
N LEU A 510 -2.42 -3.41 2.14
CA LEU A 510 -3.15 -3.42 3.41
C LEU A 510 -4.32 -2.43 3.37
N ALA A 511 -5.53 -2.89 3.65
CA ALA A 511 -6.72 -2.05 3.75
C ALA A 511 -6.72 -1.22 5.06
N VAL A 512 -6.56 0.09 4.94
CA VAL A 512 -6.43 1.06 6.05
C VAL A 512 -7.50 2.15 6.01
N PRO A 513 -7.83 2.84 7.13
CA PRO A 513 -8.82 3.91 7.14
C PRO A 513 -8.37 5.14 6.35
N ALA A 514 -9.19 5.61 5.41
CA ALA A 514 -8.91 6.79 4.60
C ALA A 514 -9.39 8.09 5.27
N LYS A 515 -8.64 9.17 5.09
CA LYS A 515 -9.04 10.53 5.49
C LYS A 515 -9.69 11.26 4.32
N THR A 516 -11.00 11.45 4.37
CA THR A 516 -11.77 12.18 3.34
C THR A 516 -12.14 13.60 3.79
N PRO A 517 -12.25 14.57 2.86
CA PRO A 517 -12.67 15.95 3.19
C PRO A 517 -14.16 16.04 3.58
N TYR A 518 -14.97 15.06 3.16
CA TYR A 518 -16.40 14.97 3.47
C TYR A 518 -16.72 13.64 4.16
N LYS A 519 -17.69 13.64 5.08
CA LYS A 519 -18.10 12.48 5.88
C LYS A 519 -19.51 12.01 5.50
N MET A 520 -19.67 11.55 4.26
CA MET A 520 -20.96 11.08 3.70
C MET A 520 -21.23 9.59 3.95
N ALA A 521 -20.25 8.83 4.42
CA ALA A 521 -20.38 7.45 4.91
C ALA A 521 -19.79 7.35 6.32
N SER A 522 -20.07 6.26 7.03
CA SER A 522 -19.58 6.01 8.40
C SER A 522 -18.05 5.91 8.47
N ALA A 523 -17.42 5.30 7.47
CA ALA A 523 -15.97 5.26 7.27
C ALA A 523 -15.65 5.09 5.78
N PHE A 524 -14.44 5.50 5.40
CA PHE A 524 -13.82 5.17 4.11
C PHE A 524 -12.52 4.38 4.37
N LEU A 525 -12.15 3.54 3.41
CA LEU A 525 -10.90 2.78 3.37
C LEU A 525 -10.09 3.18 2.13
N THR A 526 -8.79 2.88 2.18
CA THR A 526 -7.82 2.98 1.09
C THR A 526 -6.78 1.87 1.28
N PHE A 527 -5.91 1.64 0.29
CA PHE A 527 -4.83 0.69 0.41
C PHE A 527 -3.49 1.35 0.75
N GLU A 528 -2.67 0.67 1.55
CA GLU A 528 -1.26 0.95 1.81
C GLU A 528 -0.43 -0.15 1.15
N CYS A 529 0.43 0.20 0.17
CA CYS A 529 1.30 -0.75 -0.53
C CYS A 529 2.52 -1.09 0.33
N LEU A 530 2.77 -2.38 0.54
CA LEU A 530 3.82 -2.90 1.45
C LEU A 530 4.97 -3.58 0.72
N THR A 531 4.80 -4.05 -0.52
CA THR A 531 5.92 -4.45 -1.39
C THR A 531 6.74 -3.23 -1.81
N LEU A 532 8.05 -3.27 -1.58
CA LEU A 532 8.99 -2.17 -1.83
C LEU A 532 9.94 -2.48 -3.00
N VAL A 533 9.41 -2.93 -4.14
CA VAL A 533 10.22 -3.34 -5.30
C VAL A 533 9.92 -2.44 -6.51
N PRO A 534 10.92 -1.75 -7.11
CA PRO A 534 10.70 -0.76 -8.16
C PRO A 534 9.97 -1.28 -9.40
N MET A 535 9.14 -0.43 -10.00
CA MET A 535 8.49 -0.72 -11.29
C MET A 535 9.50 -0.60 -12.43
N CYS A 536 9.31 -1.37 -13.51
CA CYS A 536 10.26 -1.36 -14.63
C CYS A 536 10.17 -0.06 -15.46
N ARG A 537 10.94 0.97 -15.09
CA ARG A 537 11.02 2.28 -15.78
C ARG A 537 11.24 2.19 -17.30
N LYS A 538 11.81 1.09 -17.83
CA LYS A 538 11.98 0.85 -19.27
C LYS A 538 10.68 0.46 -20.00
N LEU A 539 9.76 -0.20 -19.30
CA LEU A 539 8.46 -0.66 -19.82
C LEU A 539 7.32 0.35 -19.65
N VAL A 540 7.54 1.44 -18.90
CA VAL A 540 6.53 2.50 -18.73
C VAL A 540 6.55 3.47 -19.91
N ASP A 541 5.43 3.62 -20.60
CA ASP A 541 5.15 4.74 -21.48
C ASP A 541 4.56 5.90 -20.67
N VAL A 542 5.40 6.87 -20.34
CA VAL A 542 5.01 8.02 -19.50
C VAL A 542 3.94 8.89 -20.18
N SER A 543 3.74 8.80 -21.50
CA SER A 543 2.70 9.57 -22.21
C SER A 543 1.27 9.07 -21.94
N LEU A 544 1.11 7.82 -21.48
CA LEU A 544 -0.19 7.25 -21.10
C LEU A 544 -0.57 7.53 -19.64
N LEU A 545 0.39 7.96 -18.80
CA LEU A 545 0.17 8.24 -17.39
C LEU A 545 -0.33 9.67 -17.15
N SER A 546 -1.38 9.83 -16.34
CA SER A 546 -1.77 11.13 -15.83
C SER A 546 -0.73 11.69 -14.86
N ALA A 547 -0.78 13.01 -14.63
CA ALA A 547 0.03 13.70 -13.63
C ALA A 547 -0.26 13.27 -12.16
N THR A 548 -1.27 12.42 -11.94
CA THR A 548 -1.59 11.81 -10.64
C THR A 548 -0.92 10.44 -10.52
N GLU A 549 -1.03 9.59 -11.54
CA GLU A 549 -0.35 8.29 -11.62
C GLU A 549 1.18 8.44 -11.62
N LEU A 550 1.71 9.34 -12.46
CA LEU A 550 3.15 9.63 -12.54
C LEU A 550 3.71 10.16 -11.21
N ARG A 551 2.90 10.92 -10.46
CA ARG A 551 3.29 11.43 -9.14
C ARG A 551 3.40 10.29 -8.12
N TRP A 552 2.36 9.45 -8.01
CA TRP A 552 2.38 8.32 -7.08
C TRP A 552 3.52 7.36 -7.42
N LEU A 553 3.78 7.10 -8.70
CA LEU A 553 4.91 6.25 -9.12
C LEU A 553 6.26 6.80 -8.62
N ASN A 554 6.43 8.12 -8.67
CA ASN A 554 7.62 8.79 -8.13
C ASN A 554 7.66 8.81 -6.59
N GLU A 555 6.51 8.98 -5.92
CA GLU A 555 6.40 8.96 -4.46
C GLU A 555 6.65 7.53 -3.90
N TYR A 556 6.14 6.49 -4.56
CA TYR A 556 6.40 5.08 -4.29
C TYR A 556 7.88 4.73 -4.49
N HIS A 557 8.49 5.19 -5.58
CA HIS A 557 9.93 5.01 -5.80
C HIS A 557 10.78 5.73 -4.74
N ALA A 558 10.39 6.94 -4.33
CA ALA A 558 11.07 7.67 -3.25
C ALA A 558 10.92 6.95 -1.89
N LEU A 559 9.78 6.33 -1.62
CA LEU A 559 9.56 5.49 -0.44
C LEU A 559 10.49 4.27 -0.46
N ILE A 560 10.59 3.55 -1.58
CA ILE A 560 11.52 2.42 -1.73
C ILE A 560 12.97 2.85 -1.45
N TRP A 561 13.39 3.99 -1.99
CA TRP A 561 14.73 4.51 -1.71
C TRP A 561 14.94 4.83 -0.23
N THR A 562 13.97 5.49 0.40
CA THR A 562 14.00 5.83 1.83
C THR A 562 14.10 4.58 2.70
N GLU A 563 13.28 3.56 2.40
CA GLU A 563 13.19 2.34 3.20
C GLU A 563 14.35 1.37 2.98
N LEU A 564 14.88 1.27 1.74
CA LEU A 564 15.83 0.22 1.35
C LEU A 564 17.28 0.70 1.10
N SER A 565 17.55 2.00 1.00
CA SER A 565 18.90 2.54 0.71
C SER A 565 19.99 1.97 1.63
N GLY A 566 19.73 1.87 2.94
CA GLY A 566 20.69 1.35 3.93
C GLY A 566 21.11 -0.11 3.78
N TYR A 567 20.52 -0.88 2.85
CA TYR A 567 20.92 -2.26 2.54
C TYR A 567 21.99 -2.34 1.43
N TRP A 568 22.30 -1.24 0.73
CA TRP A 568 23.34 -1.16 -0.29
C TRP A 568 24.45 -0.18 0.14
N PRO A 569 25.69 -0.64 0.40
CA PRO A 569 26.81 0.27 0.66
C PRO A 569 27.15 1.14 -0.56
N GLU A 570 27.74 2.31 -0.31
CA GLU A 570 27.91 3.36 -1.32
C GLU A 570 28.71 2.93 -2.56
N GLY A 571 28.22 3.32 -3.74
CA GLY A 571 28.95 3.22 -5.01
C GLY A 571 28.15 2.61 -6.16
N ASP A 572 27.38 1.54 -5.91
CA ASP A 572 26.76 0.69 -6.95
C ASP A 572 25.25 0.51 -6.75
N GLY A 573 24.57 1.58 -6.33
CA GLY A 573 23.16 1.56 -5.90
C GLY A 573 22.16 1.32 -7.04
N TRP A 574 21.96 0.06 -7.45
CA TRP A 574 20.93 -0.33 -8.41
C TRP A 574 19.55 0.21 -8.03
N VAL A 575 19.18 0.13 -6.74
CA VAL A 575 17.91 0.65 -6.23
C VAL A 575 17.77 2.14 -6.56
N HIS A 576 18.75 2.99 -6.21
CA HIS A 576 18.76 4.43 -6.52
C HIS A 576 18.52 4.72 -8.01
N HIS A 577 19.15 3.95 -8.91
CA HIS A 577 18.94 4.11 -10.34
C HIS A 577 17.53 3.67 -10.79
N LYS A 578 16.96 2.61 -10.20
CA LYS A 578 15.58 2.16 -10.49
C LYS A 578 14.51 2.98 -9.79
N THR A 579 14.83 3.73 -8.73
CA THR A 579 13.91 4.63 -8.02
C THR A 579 14.03 6.10 -8.40
N GLY A 580 14.99 6.48 -9.25
CA GLY A 580 15.08 7.83 -9.79
C GLY A 580 13.76 8.27 -10.47
N PRO A 581 13.34 9.54 -10.33
CA PRO A 581 12.02 9.98 -10.79
C PRO A 581 11.83 9.84 -12.30
N MET A 582 10.59 9.60 -12.71
CA MET A 582 10.14 9.62 -14.09
C MET A 582 9.52 10.99 -14.43
N GLN A 583 9.78 11.46 -15.64
CA GLN A 583 9.31 12.73 -16.18
C GLN A 583 8.71 12.49 -17.56
N VAL A 584 7.73 13.30 -17.95
CA VAL A 584 7.29 13.39 -19.35
C VAL A 584 8.44 14.04 -20.13
N ALA A 585 8.84 13.46 -21.26
CA ALA A 585 9.79 14.14 -22.16
C ALA A 585 9.11 15.35 -22.81
N ASP A 586 9.78 16.50 -22.90
CA ASP A 586 9.18 17.74 -23.42
C ASP A 586 8.59 17.58 -24.84
N ASP A 587 9.18 16.70 -25.66
CA ASP A 587 8.72 16.36 -27.01
C ASP A 587 7.41 15.52 -27.06
N ALA A 588 6.99 14.93 -25.94
CA ALA A 588 5.87 13.99 -25.88
C ALA A 588 4.50 14.66 -25.61
N LEU A 589 4.46 15.98 -25.45
CA LEU A 589 3.20 16.72 -25.36
C LEU A 589 2.46 16.70 -26.72
N PRO A 590 1.17 16.30 -26.77
CA PRO A 590 0.40 16.31 -28.01
C PRO A 590 0.38 17.72 -28.66
N LYS A 591 0.56 17.79 -29.98
CA LYS A 591 0.52 19.05 -30.75
C LYS A 591 -0.91 19.60 -30.95
N GLU A 592 -1.80 19.36 -30.00
CA GLU A 592 -3.18 19.85 -29.97
C GLU A 592 -3.27 21.29 -29.43
N ALA A 593 -2.56 22.21 -30.10
CA ALA A 593 -2.55 23.64 -29.77
C ALA A 593 -2.73 24.54 -31.01
N ALA A 594 -3.40 24.04 -32.05
CA ALA A 594 -3.73 24.81 -33.26
C ALA A 594 -4.75 25.94 -33.03
N ASN A 595 -5.40 25.98 -31.86
CA ASN A 595 -6.15 27.13 -31.34
C ASN A 595 -5.56 27.51 -29.97
N GLY A 596 -5.05 28.74 -29.85
CA GLY A 596 -4.06 29.06 -28.83
C GLY A 596 -4.60 29.37 -27.43
N LYS A 597 -4.22 28.53 -26.45
CA LYS A 597 -3.79 28.91 -25.07
C LYS A 597 -3.34 27.66 -24.27
N PRO A 598 -2.03 27.44 -24.02
CA PRO A 598 -1.54 26.25 -23.30
C PRO A 598 -1.56 26.43 -21.77
N PRO A 599 -2.25 25.58 -20.98
CA PRO A 599 -2.42 25.77 -19.53
C PRO A 599 -1.62 24.76 -18.67
N SER A 600 -0.28 24.79 -18.73
CA SER A 600 0.56 24.08 -17.74
C SER A 600 2.00 24.60 -17.71
N LEU A 601 2.69 24.54 -18.86
CA LEU A 601 4.12 24.79 -18.99
C LEU A 601 4.54 26.17 -18.45
N TRP A 602 3.72 27.21 -18.66
CA TRP A 602 3.99 28.56 -18.19
C TRP A 602 4.13 28.69 -16.67
N ARG A 603 3.46 27.85 -15.88
CA ARG A 603 3.62 27.84 -14.41
C ARG A 603 4.95 27.22 -13.98
N LEU A 604 5.39 26.14 -14.62
CA LEU A 604 6.70 25.53 -14.35
C LEU A 604 7.82 26.45 -14.82
N LEU A 605 7.67 27.07 -16.00
CA LEU A 605 8.60 28.09 -16.49
C LEU A 605 8.66 29.30 -15.55
N GLN A 606 7.53 29.79 -15.04
CA GLN A 606 7.52 30.85 -14.03
C GLN A 606 8.23 30.42 -12.74
N VAL A 607 8.02 29.20 -12.23
CA VAL A 607 8.68 28.74 -11.00
C VAL A 607 10.19 28.61 -11.18
N GLU A 608 10.66 28.02 -12.29
CA GLU A 608 12.10 27.87 -12.51
C GLU A 608 12.77 29.19 -12.90
N ILE A 609 12.13 30.05 -13.71
CA ILE A 609 12.62 31.43 -13.92
C ILE A 609 12.66 32.19 -12.60
N THR A 610 11.67 32.03 -11.70
CA THR A 610 11.70 32.69 -10.38
C THR A 610 12.84 32.14 -9.51
N LYS A 611 13.11 30.83 -9.52
CA LYS A 611 14.29 30.25 -8.86
C LYS A 611 15.60 30.81 -9.40
N GLN A 612 15.78 30.79 -10.73
CA GLN A 612 17.00 31.27 -11.37
C GLN A 612 17.19 32.77 -11.14
N VAL A 613 16.11 33.57 -11.19
CA VAL A 613 16.14 35.00 -10.83
C VAL A 613 16.46 35.20 -9.34
N VAL A 614 15.89 34.42 -8.42
CA VAL A 614 16.23 34.51 -6.98
C VAL A 614 17.68 34.10 -6.72
N LEU A 615 18.21 33.09 -7.42
CA LEU A 615 19.61 32.67 -7.31
C LEU A 615 20.57 33.70 -7.92
N LEU A 616 20.26 34.24 -9.11
CA LEU A 616 21.05 35.30 -9.74
C LEU A 616 21.02 36.59 -8.92
N CYS A 617 19.85 37.02 -8.44
CA CYS A 617 19.74 38.15 -7.52
C CYS A 617 20.40 37.87 -6.17
N TRP A 618 20.55 36.61 -5.72
CA TRP A 618 21.32 36.26 -4.53
C TRP A 618 22.83 36.29 -4.78
N GLU A 619 23.32 35.83 -5.94
CA GLU A 619 24.73 35.96 -6.31
C GLU A 619 25.13 37.40 -6.64
N GLU A 620 24.27 38.19 -7.28
CA GLU A 620 24.44 39.63 -7.44
C GLU A 620 24.37 40.36 -6.09
N PHE A 621 23.34 40.13 -5.26
CA PHE A 621 23.29 40.70 -3.90
C PHE A 621 24.51 40.33 -3.06
N ARG A 622 25.01 39.09 -3.18
CA ARG A 622 26.24 38.66 -2.50
C ARG A 622 27.46 39.37 -3.06
N ARG A 623 27.62 39.47 -4.38
CA ARG A 623 28.71 40.22 -5.02
C ARG A 623 28.66 41.71 -4.68
N ASP A 624 27.47 42.30 -4.64
CA ASP A 624 27.26 43.70 -4.29
C ASP A 624 27.51 43.93 -2.80
N VAL A 625 27.18 42.99 -1.91
CA VAL A 625 27.56 43.05 -0.49
C VAL A 625 29.07 42.87 -0.30
N GLU A 626 29.72 41.91 -0.97
CA GLU A 626 31.17 41.72 -0.92
C GLU A 626 31.92 42.92 -1.54
N SER A 627 31.35 43.54 -2.59
CA SER A 627 31.88 44.76 -3.24
C SER A 627 31.60 46.02 -2.42
N LEU A 628 30.44 46.15 -1.77
CA LEU A 628 30.17 47.19 -0.76
C LEU A 628 31.16 47.05 0.38
N GLN A 629 31.43 45.82 0.85
CA GLN A 629 32.37 45.58 1.94
C GLN A 629 33.77 46.03 1.52
N GLN A 630 34.24 45.70 0.31
CA GLN A 630 35.51 46.22 -0.22
C GLN A 630 35.52 47.74 -0.45
N LEU A 631 34.42 48.32 -0.94
CA LEU A 631 34.31 49.75 -1.18
C LEU A 631 34.32 50.53 0.15
N LEU A 632 33.58 50.04 1.15
CA LEU A 632 33.55 50.58 2.52
C LEU A 632 34.91 50.40 3.20
N ASP A 633 35.57 49.26 3.08
CA ASP A 633 36.94 49.05 3.57
C ASP A 633 37.94 50.01 2.93
N THR A 634 37.79 50.28 1.63
CA THR A 634 38.67 51.18 0.88
C THR A 634 38.40 52.64 1.23
N LEU A 635 37.12 53.03 1.31
CA LEU A 635 36.69 54.35 1.79
C LEU A 635 37.18 54.58 3.22
N TRP A 636 36.97 53.63 4.14
CA TRP A 636 37.44 53.67 5.52
C TRP A 636 38.96 53.84 5.62
N LYS A 637 39.74 53.04 4.87
CA LYS A 637 41.20 53.19 4.78
C LYS A 637 41.60 54.57 4.27
N SER A 638 40.96 55.09 3.22
CA SER A 638 41.24 56.44 2.70
C SER A 638 40.86 57.55 3.69
N TYR A 639 39.75 57.40 4.41
CA TYR A 639 39.26 58.34 5.42
C TYR A 639 40.19 58.44 6.63
N THR A 640 40.91 57.37 6.96
CA THR A 640 41.91 57.37 8.05
C THR A 640 43.22 58.09 7.73
N GLN A 641 43.44 58.58 6.50
CA GLN A 641 44.73 59.22 6.13
C GLN A 641 44.69 60.70 5.76
N GLU A 642 43.60 61.31 5.28
CA GLU A 642 43.65 62.74 4.91
C GLU A 642 42.36 63.59 5.14
N THR A 643 42.47 64.48 6.12
CA THR A 643 41.79 65.79 6.28
C THR A 643 40.24 65.88 6.28
N MET A 644 39.65 66.01 7.48
CA MET A 644 38.30 66.59 7.65
C MET A 644 38.25 68.06 7.19
N ARG A 645 37.31 68.43 6.29
CA ARG A 645 36.95 69.86 6.09
C ARG A 645 35.59 70.25 5.50
N ASP A 646 34.62 69.34 5.35
CA ASP A 646 33.19 69.72 5.24
C ASP A 646 32.32 68.58 5.81
N SER A 647 31.52 68.85 6.85
CA SER A 647 30.96 67.81 7.73
C SER A 647 29.46 67.57 7.61
N THR A 648 28.74 68.32 6.78
CA THR A 648 27.29 68.16 6.56
C THR A 648 26.98 67.24 5.38
N LYS A 649 27.49 67.57 4.19
CA LYS A 649 27.19 66.85 2.93
C LYS A 649 27.55 65.37 2.93
N VAL A 650 28.53 64.94 3.73
CA VAL A 650 28.90 63.53 3.88
C VAL A 650 27.90 62.80 4.81
N GLY A 651 27.35 63.51 5.81
CA GLY A 651 26.28 62.99 6.66
C GLY A 651 24.99 62.77 5.88
N ASP A 652 24.58 63.77 5.09
CA ASP A 652 23.37 63.69 4.25
C ASP A 652 23.44 62.51 3.27
N LEU A 653 24.56 62.36 2.53
CA LEU A 653 24.76 61.24 1.60
C LEU A 653 24.75 59.87 2.29
N LEU A 654 25.28 59.77 3.51
CA LEU A 654 25.24 58.53 4.29
C LEU A 654 23.83 58.22 4.78
N VAL A 655 23.05 59.23 5.19
CA VAL A 655 21.65 59.05 5.61
C VAL A 655 20.79 58.58 4.43
N ASP A 656 20.87 59.23 3.28
CA ASP A 656 20.11 58.82 2.07
C ASP A 656 20.49 57.40 1.61
N PHE A 657 21.78 57.05 1.63
CA PHE A 657 22.27 55.71 1.32
C PHE A 657 21.73 54.64 2.30
N TRP A 658 21.70 54.93 3.60
CA TRP A 658 21.10 54.03 4.59
C TRP A 658 19.58 53.92 4.46
N VAL A 659 18.88 54.98 4.04
CA VAL A 659 17.43 54.96 3.77
C VAL A 659 17.10 54.11 2.55
N GLU A 660 17.86 54.21 1.45
CA GLU A 660 17.76 53.33 0.28
C GLU A 660 17.98 51.85 0.66
N VAL A 661 19.06 51.55 1.38
CA VAL A 661 19.38 50.19 1.85
C VAL A 661 18.28 49.63 2.77
N LEU A 662 17.67 50.47 3.61
CA LEU A 662 16.56 50.07 4.48
C LEU A 662 15.28 49.80 3.68
N ASN A 663 14.92 50.67 2.73
CA ASN A 663 13.72 50.52 1.88
C ASN A 663 13.79 49.28 0.99
N TYR A 664 14.96 49.03 0.36
CA TYR A 664 15.19 47.85 -0.47
C TYR A 664 15.07 46.55 0.34
N ARG A 665 15.66 46.51 1.54
CA ARG A 665 15.59 45.35 2.44
C ARG A 665 14.21 45.16 3.08
N LEU A 666 13.46 46.23 3.35
CA LEU A 666 12.06 46.16 3.78
C LEU A 666 11.14 45.62 2.67
N SER A 667 11.39 45.99 1.41
CA SER A 667 10.66 45.45 0.25
C SER A 667 10.94 43.96 0.05
N ALA A 668 12.20 43.54 0.15
CA ALA A 668 12.57 42.13 0.12
C ALA A 668 11.94 41.34 1.28
N ALA A 669 11.97 41.88 2.51
CA ALA A 669 11.35 41.27 3.68
C ALA A 669 9.81 41.17 3.54
N GLY A 670 9.15 42.19 2.98
CA GLY A 670 7.71 42.14 2.68
C GLY A 670 7.34 41.08 1.65
N TRP A 671 8.19 40.86 0.63
CA TRP A 671 7.98 39.84 -0.38
C TRP A 671 8.22 38.42 0.15
N ILE A 672 9.32 38.21 0.90
CA ILE A 672 9.60 36.95 1.60
C ILE A 672 8.48 36.64 2.61
N SER A 673 8.04 37.63 3.39
CA SER A 673 6.93 37.49 4.33
C SER A 673 5.65 37.05 3.62
N LYS A 674 5.33 37.60 2.43
CA LYS A 674 4.18 37.15 1.64
C LYS A 674 4.29 35.68 1.19
N VAL A 675 5.45 35.25 0.70
CA VAL A 675 5.67 33.85 0.29
C VAL A 675 5.60 32.89 1.48
N VAL A 676 6.18 33.27 2.63
CA VAL A 676 6.10 32.51 3.88
C VAL A 676 4.65 32.47 4.39
N VAL A 677 3.91 33.58 4.36
CA VAL A 677 2.49 33.62 4.74
C VAL A 677 1.65 32.70 3.87
N GLU A 678 1.82 32.71 2.55
CA GLU A 678 1.06 31.84 1.63
C GLU A 678 1.37 30.35 1.83
N GLN A 679 2.60 29.96 2.22
CA GLN A 679 2.92 28.57 2.57
C GLN A 679 2.53 28.18 4.02
N VAL A 680 2.67 29.09 4.99
CA VAL A 680 2.43 28.81 6.42
C VAL A 680 0.95 28.85 6.75
N TYR A 681 0.16 29.80 6.25
CA TYR A 681 -1.29 29.83 6.53
C TYR A 681 -2.03 28.67 5.85
N GLY A 682 -1.52 28.15 4.73
CA GLY A 682 -1.98 26.89 4.15
C GLY A 682 -1.78 25.66 5.07
N LYS A 683 -0.77 25.69 5.96
CA LYS A 683 -0.52 24.65 6.97
C LYS A 683 -1.16 24.96 8.34
N ALA A 684 -1.31 26.22 8.71
CA ALA A 684 -1.85 26.65 10.01
C ALA A 684 -3.29 26.14 10.26
N GLY A 685 -4.12 26.08 9.22
CA GLY A 685 -5.47 25.51 9.29
C GLY A 685 -5.51 24.02 9.68
N ALA A 686 -4.43 23.26 9.43
CA ALA A 686 -4.30 21.88 9.91
C ALA A 686 -3.87 21.82 11.39
N ALA A 687 -3.08 22.79 11.87
CA ALA A 687 -2.59 22.83 13.25
C ALA A 687 -3.68 23.20 14.28
N GLU A 688 -4.64 24.06 13.92
CA GLU A 688 -5.79 24.36 14.81
C GLU A 688 -6.72 23.15 14.99
N ALA A 689 -6.94 22.35 13.94
CA ALA A 689 -7.74 21.13 14.04
C ALA A 689 -7.13 20.14 15.07
N ILE A 690 -5.80 19.96 15.04
CA ILE A 690 -5.08 19.09 15.97
C ILE A 690 -5.17 19.63 17.42
N LYS A 691 -5.04 20.95 17.62
CA LYS A 691 -5.20 21.58 18.95
C LYS A 691 -6.62 21.42 19.52
N GLY A 692 -7.64 21.43 18.67
CA GLY A 692 -9.03 21.15 19.06
C GLY A 692 -9.25 19.72 19.57
N GLU A 693 -8.55 18.75 18.99
CA GLU A 693 -8.67 17.33 19.34
C GLU A 693 -7.88 16.98 20.62
N THR A 694 -6.69 17.56 20.81
CA THR A 694 -5.89 17.40 22.04
C THR A 694 -6.59 17.98 23.28
N ARG A 695 -7.20 19.18 23.17
CA ARG A 695 -8.00 19.77 24.25
C ARG A 695 -9.23 18.95 24.64
N ARG A 696 -9.70 18.06 23.75
CA ARG A 696 -10.81 17.14 24.04
C ARG A 696 -10.33 15.98 24.91
N LYS A 697 -9.21 15.33 24.54
CA LYS A 697 -8.59 14.24 25.33
C LYS A 697 -8.17 14.69 26.74
N GLN A 698 -7.62 15.90 26.87
CA GLN A 698 -7.17 16.43 28.16
C GLN A 698 -8.34 16.62 29.16
N ARG A 699 -9.57 16.86 28.65
CA ARG A 699 -10.77 17.04 29.47
C ARG A 699 -11.40 15.72 29.96
N ASP A 700 -11.10 14.61 29.30
CA ASP A 700 -11.48 13.27 29.74
C ASP A 700 -10.47 12.69 30.76
N GLN A 701 -9.27 13.27 30.85
CA GLN A 701 -8.18 12.82 31.74
C GLN A 701 -8.35 13.30 33.19
N GLU A 702 -9.04 14.43 33.42
CA GLU A 702 -9.42 14.90 34.77
C GLU A 702 -10.47 14.00 35.46
N MET A 703 -11.01 12.98 34.77
CA MET A 703 -12.00 12.04 35.32
C MET A 703 -11.39 10.67 35.73
N ARG A 704 -10.06 10.53 35.78
CA ARG A 704 -9.38 9.26 36.13
C ARG A 704 -8.14 9.44 37.02
N GLU A 705 -8.33 9.92 38.24
CA GLU A 705 -7.36 9.67 39.32
C GLU A 705 -7.45 8.21 39.80
N GLN A 706 -6.47 7.37 39.46
CA GLN A 706 -5.88 6.36 40.39
C GLN A 706 -4.73 5.57 39.74
N VAL A 707 -3.81 5.11 40.61
CA VAL A 707 -2.61 4.29 40.35
C VAL A 707 -1.48 5.00 39.57
N ARG A 708 -0.35 5.19 40.26
CA ARG A 708 0.99 5.35 39.66
C ARG A 708 1.78 4.05 39.82
N THR A 709 2.63 3.74 38.86
CA THR A 709 3.99 3.17 39.05
C THR A 709 4.84 3.62 37.85
N GLU A 710 6.12 3.89 38.07
CA GLU A 710 7.08 4.22 37.01
C GLU A 710 7.54 2.98 36.24
N ASP A 711 7.83 3.15 34.94
CA ASP A 711 9.17 2.95 34.37
C ASP A 711 9.18 3.42 32.90
N ASP A 712 10.17 4.24 32.53
CA ASP A 712 10.37 4.74 31.16
C ASP A 712 11.27 3.81 30.33
N LEU A 713 11.06 3.78 29.00
CA LEU A 713 12.14 3.86 27.98
C LEU A 713 11.59 3.77 26.54
N ASN A 714 11.51 4.93 25.87
CA ASN A 714 11.85 5.19 24.45
C ASN A 714 11.05 6.42 23.96
N LEU A 715 11.68 7.60 23.96
CA LEU A 715 11.12 8.84 23.42
C LEU A 715 11.89 9.39 22.19
N ASP A 716 13.00 8.73 21.85
CA ASP A 716 14.03 9.07 20.86
C ASP A 716 13.54 9.17 19.38
N MET A 717 12.22 9.08 19.15
CA MET A 717 11.57 9.33 17.86
C MET A 717 10.87 10.70 17.76
N ILE A 718 10.82 11.50 18.84
CA ILE A 718 10.28 12.87 18.80
C ILE A 718 11.37 13.88 18.41
N ASP A 719 12.57 13.76 18.97
CA ASP A 719 13.70 14.68 18.73
C ASP A 719 14.13 14.72 17.25
N ALA A 720 13.90 13.64 16.49
CA ALA A 720 14.14 13.58 15.05
C ALA A 720 13.23 14.51 14.22
N ILE A 721 12.12 15.02 14.79
CA ILE A 721 11.19 15.94 14.12
C ILE A 721 11.55 17.41 14.39
N GLU A 722 12.27 17.72 15.46
CA GLU A 722 12.73 19.10 15.73
C GLU A 722 13.92 19.53 14.85
N ALA A 723 14.61 18.58 14.22
CA ALA A 723 15.79 18.84 13.39
C ALA A 723 15.50 19.58 12.06
N ASP A 724 14.28 19.46 11.52
CA ASP A 724 13.94 19.95 10.17
C ASP A 724 13.35 21.39 10.17
N ASP A 725 13.24 22.03 11.34
CA ASP A 725 12.83 23.45 11.48
C ASP A 725 13.99 24.43 11.21
N LEU A 726 15.15 23.90 10.78
CA LEU A 726 16.37 24.66 10.47
C LEU A 726 16.14 25.87 9.53
N PRO A 727 15.27 25.83 8.49
CA PRO A 727 14.97 27.01 7.66
C PRO A 727 14.22 28.12 8.41
N CYS A 728 13.30 27.76 9.31
CA CYS A 728 12.57 28.72 10.15
C CYS A 728 13.50 29.34 11.20
N GLN A 729 14.30 28.51 11.86
CA GLN A 729 15.27 28.97 12.86
C GLN A 729 16.38 29.83 12.23
N LEU A 730 16.84 29.51 11.00
CA LEU A 730 17.70 30.42 10.24
C LEU A 730 17.00 31.77 10.00
N GLY A 731 15.76 31.77 9.49
CA GLY A 731 15.02 33.00 9.20
C GLY A 731 14.86 33.92 10.41
N VAL A 732 14.48 33.37 11.56
CA VAL A 732 14.31 34.12 12.82
C VAL A 732 15.66 34.52 13.42
N SER A 733 16.68 33.66 13.38
CA SER A 733 18.03 33.99 13.86
C SER A 733 18.68 35.08 13.00
N LEU A 734 18.47 35.07 11.68
CA LEU A 734 18.96 36.12 10.77
C LEU A 734 18.25 37.45 11.03
N PHE A 735 16.93 37.42 11.26
CA PHE A 735 16.14 38.60 11.62
C PHE A 735 16.62 39.22 12.95
N LEU A 736 16.86 38.40 13.98
CA LEU A 736 17.39 38.85 15.27
C LEU A 736 18.85 39.35 15.16
N HIS A 737 19.71 38.67 14.40
CA HIS A 737 21.08 39.13 14.15
C HIS A 737 21.11 40.47 13.40
N LEU A 738 20.23 40.70 12.42
CA LEU A 738 20.08 42.01 11.79
C LEU A 738 19.65 43.07 12.81
N LEU A 739 18.62 42.80 13.62
CA LEU A 739 18.10 43.75 14.61
C LEU A 739 19.13 44.13 15.67
N VAL A 740 19.86 43.15 16.23
CA VAL A 740 20.93 43.40 17.21
C VAL A 740 22.11 44.14 16.56
N SER A 741 22.49 43.79 15.33
CA SER A 741 23.54 44.51 14.60
C SER A 741 23.14 45.95 14.28
N MET A 742 21.88 46.19 13.91
CA MET A 742 21.33 47.53 13.65
C MET A 742 21.31 48.39 14.92
N MET A 743 20.88 47.85 16.07
CA MET A 743 20.98 48.55 17.36
C MET A 743 22.44 48.81 17.75
N GLY A 744 23.34 47.84 17.55
CA GLY A 744 24.77 47.96 17.84
C GLY A 744 25.54 48.93 16.93
N LEU A 745 25.00 49.27 15.74
CA LEU A 745 25.48 50.37 14.89
C LEU A 745 24.86 51.69 15.32
N PHE A 746 23.54 51.74 15.51
CA PHE A 746 22.79 52.95 15.83
C PHE A 746 23.25 53.59 17.15
N LEU A 747 23.53 52.79 18.19
CA LEU A 747 24.06 53.28 19.46
C LEU A 747 25.44 53.93 19.30
N ARG A 748 26.36 53.30 18.55
CA ARG A 748 27.69 53.86 18.27
C ARG A 748 27.63 55.12 17.38
N PHE A 749 26.65 55.19 16.49
CA PHE A 749 26.39 56.39 15.67
C PHE A 749 25.85 57.56 16.51
N ALA A 750 24.90 57.30 17.42
CA ALA A 750 24.38 58.31 18.35
C ALA A 750 25.44 58.81 19.36
N GLU A 751 26.33 57.92 19.80
CA GLU A 751 27.48 58.24 20.65
C GLU A 751 28.49 59.14 19.92
N HIS A 752 28.82 58.83 18.65
CA HIS A 752 29.71 59.64 17.83
C HIS A 752 29.13 61.02 17.45
N LEU A 753 27.79 61.13 17.37
CA LEU A 753 27.06 62.39 17.20
C LEU A 753 26.89 63.19 18.50
N GLY A 754 27.45 62.72 19.63
CA GLY A 754 27.46 63.46 20.89
C GLY A 754 26.11 63.54 21.61
N MET A 755 25.17 62.62 21.33
CA MET A 755 23.81 62.65 21.87
C MET A 755 23.69 62.16 23.34
N THR A 756 24.65 62.50 24.19
CA THR A 756 24.80 61.96 25.55
C THR A 756 24.17 62.84 26.63
N GLN A 757 22.83 62.88 26.74
CA GLN A 757 22.20 63.27 28.02
C GLN A 757 20.76 62.76 28.27
N LEU A 758 20.55 61.44 28.25
CA LEU A 758 19.38 60.80 28.88
C LEU A 758 19.77 59.47 29.55
N LYS A 759 20.19 59.58 30.82
CA LYS A 759 20.37 58.50 31.83
C LYS A 759 20.99 57.17 31.36
N ALA A 760 22.31 57.15 31.25
CA ALA A 760 23.13 55.93 31.14
C ALA A 760 23.20 55.10 32.46
N GLN A 761 22.06 54.90 33.15
CA GLN A 761 21.94 54.04 34.33
C GLN A 761 20.92 52.90 34.17
N GLU A 762 20.10 52.93 33.13
CA GLU A 762 19.16 51.83 32.82
C GLU A 762 19.77 50.83 31.81
N ALA A 763 20.66 51.26 30.92
CA ALA A 763 21.35 50.39 29.96
C ALA A 763 22.22 49.30 30.62
N VAL A 764 22.98 49.66 31.67
CA VAL A 764 23.85 48.71 32.41
C VAL A 764 23.03 47.71 33.25
N ALA A 765 21.78 48.06 33.60
CA ALA A 765 20.84 47.13 34.22
C ALA A 765 20.18 46.18 33.21
N ALA A 766 20.02 46.60 31.94
CA ALA A 766 19.52 45.74 30.87
C ALA A 766 20.55 44.68 30.48
N GLU A 767 21.81 45.06 30.29
CA GLU A 767 22.90 44.15 29.89
C GLU A 767 23.07 42.98 30.88
N SER A 768 22.92 43.25 32.18
CA SER A 768 23.02 42.25 33.26
C SER A 768 21.73 41.46 33.53
N GLN A 769 20.60 41.75 32.87
CA GLN A 769 19.40 40.90 32.89
C GLN A 769 19.27 40.03 31.63
N VAL A 770 19.90 40.38 30.52
CA VAL A 770 19.86 39.58 29.28
C VAL A 770 20.51 38.21 29.46
N GLU A 771 21.60 38.09 30.23
CA GLU A 771 22.22 36.78 30.51
C GLU A 771 21.38 35.84 31.39
N VAL A 772 20.39 36.35 32.13
CA VAL A 772 19.49 35.53 32.98
C VAL A 772 18.13 35.30 32.32
N ALA A 773 17.72 36.16 31.37
CA ALA A 773 16.46 36.04 30.62
C ALA A 773 16.51 35.02 29.46
N GLY A 774 17.63 34.34 29.24
CA GLY A 774 17.77 33.31 28.20
C GLY A 774 16.89 32.07 28.37
N SER A 775 16.20 31.91 29.51
CA SER A 775 15.51 30.66 29.88
C SER A 775 14.09 30.83 30.43
N SER A 776 13.23 31.63 29.79
CA SER A 776 11.75 31.46 29.87
C SER A 776 10.95 32.37 28.91
N LEU A 777 11.07 32.16 27.59
CA LEU A 777 10.20 32.83 26.59
C LEU A 777 8.79 32.17 26.52
N HIS A 778 8.16 32.08 27.69
CA HIS A 778 6.85 31.46 27.92
C HIS A 778 5.85 32.57 28.26
N GLY A 779 5.20 33.16 27.26
CA GLY A 779 4.37 34.35 27.49
C GLY A 779 3.84 35.01 26.23
N ILE A 780 2.80 34.44 25.64
CA ILE A 780 2.03 35.06 24.56
C ILE A 780 1.44 36.42 25.02
N LEU A 781 1.71 37.47 24.24
CA LEU A 781 0.91 38.69 24.04
C LEU A 781 -0.19 39.00 25.07
N TYR A 782 -0.04 40.06 25.88
CA TYR A 782 -1.19 40.67 26.57
C TYR A 782 -1.18 42.21 26.57
N VAL A 783 -2.14 42.77 25.82
CA VAL A 783 -2.81 44.08 26.00
C VAL A 783 -2.04 45.41 25.79
N MET A 784 -2.23 45.96 24.58
CA MET A 784 -2.65 47.35 24.25
C MET A 784 -2.06 48.60 24.97
N ARG A 785 -1.32 49.42 24.17
CA ARG A 785 -1.46 50.91 24.01
C ARG A 785 -1.25 51.80 25.27
N PRO A 786 -1.37 53.15 25.23
CA PRO A 786 -1.44 54.11 24.09
C PRO A 786 -0.37 55.24 24.11
N ASN A 787 -0.14 55.92 22.97
CA ASN A 787 -0.43 57.37 22.78
C ASN A 787 0.32 58.04 21.59
N LEU A 788 -0.46 58.50 20.59
CA LEU A 788 -0.26 59.69 19.73
C LEU A 788 0.97 59.77 18.77
N PRO A 789 0.92 60.59 17.69
CA PRO A 789 -0.23 61.20 17.01
C PRO A 789 -0.42 60.69 15.55
N MET A 790 -1.54 61.04 14.90
CA MET A 790 -1.82 60.70 13.49
C MET A 790 -1.59 61.90 12.55
N VAL A 791 -1.33 61.61 11.27
CA VAL A 791 -1.52 62.56 10.15
C VAL A 791 -2.98 62.45 9.67
N ASP A 792 -3.61 63.57 9.30
CA ASP A 792 -5.04 63.60 8.94
C ASP A 792 -5.33 62.91 7.59
N SER A 793 -5.94 61.73 7.67
CA SER A 793 -6.38 60.90 6.55
C SER A 793 -7.33 61.61 5.57
N ARG A 794 -8.06 62.64 6.00
CA ARG A 794 -8.96 63.43 5.11
C ARG A 794 -8.18 64.19 4.04
N THR A 795 -6.93 64.59 4.33
CA THR A 795 -6.03 65.21 3.36
C THR A 795 -5.61 64.23 2.27
N LEU A 796 -5.46 62.94 2.62
CA LEU A 796 -5.12 61.88 1.67
C LEU A 796 -6.31 61.55 0.75
N LEU A 797 -7.51 61.39 1.31
CA LEU A 797 -8.74 61.09 0.56
C LEU A 797 -9.12 62.18 -0.44
N SER A 798 -9.07 63.46 -0.04
CA SER A 798 -9.36 64.57 -0.97
C SER A 798 -8.37 64.66 -2.13
N SER A 799 -7.11 64.28 -1.91
CA SER A 799 -6.09 64.19 -2.95
C SER A 799 -6.40 63.07 -3.94
N LEU A 800 -6.82 61.88 -3.48
CA LEU A 800 -7.16 60.73 -4.32
C LEU A 800 -8.38 61.00 -5.22
N HIS A 801 -9.46 61.59 -4.68
CA HIS A 801 -10.64 61.96 -5.48
C HIS A 801 -10.36 63.04 -6.53
N SER A 802 -9.30 63.83 -6.37
CA SER A 802 -8.95 64.87 -7.34
C SER A 802 -8.37 64.32 -8.66
N LEU A 803 -7.86 63.08 -8.66
CA LEU A 803 -7.08 62.50 -9.76
C LEU A 803 -7.85 62.50 -11.11
N PRO A 804 -7.31 63.13 -12.18
CA PRO A 804 -7.91 63.11 -13.51
C PRO A 804 -8.11 61.69 -14.08
N GLN A 805 -7.21 60.76 -13.74
CA GLN A 805 -7.18 59.39 -14.27
C GLN A 805 -8.40 58.58 -13.81
N LEU A 806 -8.87 58.77 -12.57
CA LEU A 806 -10.08 58.11 -12.07
C LEU A 806 -11.32 58.57 -12.84
N ARG A 807 -11.43 59.87 -13.14
CA ARG A 807 -12.54 60.43 -13.92
C ARG A 807 -12.49 60.03 -15.41
N GLN A 808 -11.29 59.85 -15.96
CA GLN A 808 -11.11 59.30 -17.31
C GLN A 808 -11.49 57.81 -17.40
N ALA A 809 -11.16 57.01 -16.38
CA ALA A 809 -11.57 55.61 -16.30
C ALA A 809 -13.08 55.46 -16.10
N GLU A 810 -13.72 56.30 -15.29
CA GLU A 810 -15.17 56.33 -15.08
C GLU A 810 -15.91 56.64 -16.40
N ALA A 811 -15.50 57.69 -17.12
CA ALA A 811 -16.07 58.05 -18.43
C ALA A 811 -15.80 57.00 -19.53
N ALA A 812 -14.69 56.26 -19.45
CA ALA A 812 -14.41 55.15 -20.37
C ALA A 812 -15.35 53.95 -20.13
N LEU A 813 -15.80 53.73 -18.90
CA LEU A 813 -16.70 52.63 -18.53
C LEU A 813 -18.17 52.91 -18.87
N GLU A 814 -18.61 54.18 -18.92
CA GLU A 814 -19.96 54.51 -19.39
C GLU A 814 -20.23 54.11 -20.85
N HIS A 815 -19.18 53.84 -21.65
CA HIS A 815 -19.27 53.51 -23.08
C HIS A 815 -18.53 52.21 -23.46
N SER A 816 -18.12 51.38 -22.49
CA SER A 816 -17.33 50.16 -22.72
C SER A 816 -17.82 48.97 -21.90
N TYR A 817 -17.69 47.76 -22.47
CA TYR A 817 -17.94 46.49 -21.79
C TYR A 817 -16.64 45.74 -21.41
N ASP A 818 -15.52 46.47 -21.24
CA ASP A 818 -14.25 45.90 -20.81
C ASP A 818 -14.30 45.47 -19.33
N LEU A 819 -14.30 44.15 -19.13
CA LEU A 819 -14.41 43.50 -17.82
C LEU A 819 -13.18 43.66 -16.93
N ASP A 820 -11.97 43.81 -17.50
CA ASP A 820 -10.75 43.89 -16.71
C ASP A 820 -10.39 45.36 -16.38
N LEU A 821 -10.73 46.31 -17.26
CA LEU A 821 -10.77 47.73 -16.92
C LEU A 821 -11.80 48.00 -15.81
N ALA A 822 -13.00 47.43 -15.91
CA ALA A 822 -14.03 47.55 -14.88
C ALA A 822 -13.56 46.99 -13.53
N ARG A 823 -12.94 45.80 -13.53
CA ARG A 823 -12.34 45.21 -12.32
C ARG A 823 -11.32 46.14 -11.67
N CYS A 824 -10.36 46.65 -12.44
CA CYS A 824 -9.34 47.56 -11.91
C CYS A 824 -9.97 48.83 -11.30
N TYR A 825 -10.93 49.43 -12.01
CA TYR A 825 -11.62 50.64 -11.56
C TYR A 825 -12.39 50.41 -10.24
N TYR A 826 -13.22 49.37 -10.18
CA TYR A 826 -14.00 49.06 -8.98
C TYR A 826 -13.11 48.60 -7.82
N THR A 827 -12.01 47.89 -8.05
CA THR A 827 -11.04 47.56 -6.98
C THR A 827 -10.43 48.82 -6.36
N VAL A 828 -10.03 49.81 -7.16
CA VAL A 828 -9.52 51.09 -6.64
C VAL A 828 -10.61 51.88 -5.91
N ARG A 829 -11.83 51.96 -6.45
CA ARG A 829 -12.96 52.62 -5.77
C ARG A 829 -13.35 51.93 -4.46
N CYS A 830 -13.33 50.60 -4.38
CA CYS A 830 -13.58 49.87 -3.13
C CYS A 830 -12.46 50.09 -2.09
N ALA A 831 -11.19 50.16 -2.52
CA ALA A 831 -10.09 50.49 -1.63
C ALA A 831 -10.20 51.93 -1.09
N MET A 832 -10.55 52.90 -1.94
CA MET A 832 -10.84 54.27 -1.51
C MET A 832 -12.01 54.32 -0.51
N TYR A 833 -13.12 53.64 -0.82
CA TYR A 833 -14.32 53.61 0.04
C TYR A 833 -14.05 52.96 1.41
N LEU A 834 -13.22 51.90 1.46
CA LEU A 834 -12.78 51.30 2.72
C LEU A 834 -11.95 52.28 3.57
N VAL A 835 -11.04 53.05 2.95
CA VAL A 835 -10.30 54.12 3.63
C VAL A 835 -11.27 55.23 4.09
N GLU A 836 -12.28 55.56 3.29
CA GLU A 836 -13.34 56.52 3.60
C GLU A 836 -14.13 56.11 4.86
N SER A 837 -14.68 54.89 4.89
CA SER A 837 -15.39 54.34 6.05
C SER A 837 -14.51 54.30 7.31
N CYS A 838 -13.25 53.85 7.19
CA CYS A 838 -12.29 53.85 8.31
C CYS A 838 -11.97 55.26 8.85
N VAL A 839 -12.10 56.31 8.03
CA VAL A 839 -11.78 57.70 8.40
C VAL A 839 -13.02 58.46 8.91
N GLU A 840 -14.22 58.07 8.47
CA GLU A 840 -15.47 58.58 9.04
C GLU A 840 -15.95 57.78 10.27
N GLY A 841 -15.37 56.61 10.54
CA GLY A 841 -15.76 55.73 11.64
C GLY A 841 -17.04 54.93 11.35
N GLN A 842 -17.37 54.73 10.07
CA GLN A 842 -18.45 53.86 9.61
C GLN A 842 -18.02 52.38 9.74
N PRO A 843 -18.93 51.44 10.07
CA PRO A 843 -18.64 50.00 10.16
C PRO A 843 -18.21 49.35 8.83
#